data_AF-A0A1F3NQB5-F1
#
_entry.id   AF-A0A1F3NQB5-F1
#
_cell.length_a   1.000
_cell.length_b   1.000
_cell.length_c   1.000
_cell.angle_alpha   90.00
_cell.angle_beta   90.00
_cell.angle_gamma   90.00
#
_symmetry.space_group_name_H-M   'P 1'
#
loop_
_entity.id
_entity.type
_entity.pdbx_description
1 polymer ?
#
loop_
_entity_poly.entity_id
_entity_poly.type
_entity_poly.pdbx_seq_one_letter_code
_entity_poly.pdbx_strand_id
1 'polypeptide(L)'
;MGVIIPLGVSAQPAEIKLQIDGATKYQTMDGFGVNINTAWWNNGEYMDTKEVQPAIDLLVDSLGATIFRAVIEEIDWEEVNDDNDPDNFNWTYYNNVFSGARFRGVWNTLLYLNSKGITDGLIISFMGAPPASAPLAAPDPEKSWMGGTDHTIAANMEDELAESIAAMLYYMRHTARIQFTLVSPMNETDIIAISKSADHPDGIVEGPNMPDAIQYVRVVRKLAEKLDAIGMSDIRFVAPDSGGDRLFGECLDEMVKDAYLMGKLECWGVHQYGNDAGNYFKKIYKSAYPARSFWVTETAGIRNMLGQLDDNAKAYIFWDGFDCVYQHGVRNGYGSIAPNDWVFWLEGEEGKPLIEYIAATGSWMPRKQFYENAQLMKYVRPGSVRIGTTGQDSNLQVYAFHNPDGNIVISGRNNSDRSIAVDGILSDLSALKNMKLIYTNSKVNLIEGHESVVTGNSFRASIPAESVFTITGTTDGSSSMNAKKPEPSDWYAGDIHIHRNCGDVTSIISETELTAMMEPNNLAVISVLADMGNGEVKDSRSDLPKVNGSDAAYSEPGRIVHWDAEWHFDPAGVTFENKALGGHIILLGLNEAHQIWDESSYKILEWGKSQDAIMGFCHMQYLNDAIQNDLTCCIPVDYPVEAAFGTIDFLAEDVWLNDAAINAWYRLLNCGFRLGWAAGTDFPCNDSRPFGSLLTYVQLKDQPMTYRKWIEGIKNGRTVVTTNGHVEFLDLKINGVNGPGDEIKLKGKKTVEIDVDWISVKTLTGRIEIICNGKVIAKLEGTARPEEPVSLTTRFKIDQSSWISARRMDETGHQSQTSPVYISLKDAPVRASAEDARYFVKWIDNILVNIAPGGLWSQYFTRDPDTVRKRYQRARDIYEKIATESLKKQ
;
A
#
# COMPACT_ATOMS: atom_id res chain seq x y z
N MET A 1 64.76 32.84 -21.24
CA MET A 1 64.00 31.71 -21.82
C MET A 1 62.86 31.40 -20.88
N GLY A 2 61.65 31.85 -21.22
CA GLY A 2 60.44 31.53 -20.47
C GLY A 2 59.97 30.13 -20.84
N VAL A 3 59.75 29.29 -19.83
CA VAL A 3 59.14 27.97 -19.99
C VAL A 3 57.64 28.19 -20.21
N ILE A 4 57.18 27.84 -21.41
CA ILE A 4 55.76 27.81 -21.79
C ILE A 4 55.18 26.53 -21.19
N ILE A 5 54.30 26.66 -20.21
CA ILE A 5 53.41 25.58 -19.77
C ILE A 5 52.26 25.54 -20.77
N PRO A 6 51.98 24.42 -21.45
CA PRO A 6 50.83 24.33 -22.33
C PRO A 6 49.57 24.33 -21.45
N LEU A 7 48.78 25.39 -21.58
CA LEU A 7 47.38 25.39 -21.15
C LEU A 7 46.69 24.26 -21.90
N GLY A 8 46.35 23.19 -21.18
CA GLY A 8 45.47 22.15 -21.69
C GLY A 8 44.15 22.80 -22.06
N VAL A 9 43.86 22.84 -23.37
CA VAL A 9 42.55 23.20 -23.87
C VAL A 9 41.60 22.13 -23.34
N SER A 10 40.74 22.50 -22.38
CA SER A 10 39.55 21.71 -22.07
C SER A 10 38.77 21.57 -23.37
N ALA A 11 38.73 20.36 -23.92
CA ALA A 11 37.93 20.07 -25.09
C ALA A 11 36.47 20.32 -24.74
N GLN A 12 35.82 21.27 -25.43
CA GLN A 12 34.38 21.56 -25.24
C GLN A 12 33.58 20.26 -25.26
N PRO A 13 32.70 20.00 -24.27
CA PRO A 13 31.89 18.77 -24.23
C PRO A 13 31.17 18.55 -25.57
N ALA A 14 31.05 17.28 -25.98
CA ALA A 14 30.21 16.96 -27.13
C ALA A 14 28.78 17.42 -26.81
N GLU A 15 28.19 18.21 -27.69
CA GLU A 15 26.83 18.74 -27.52
C GLU A 15 25.87 17.90 -28.35
N ILE A 16 24.92 17.23 -27.68
CA ILE A 16 23.89 16.41 -28.31
C ILE A 16 22.54 17.12 -28.14
N LYS A 17 21.81 17.26 -29.24
CA LYS A 17 20.43 17.76 -29.22
C LYS A 17 19.47 16.59 -29.16
N LEU A 18 18.73 16.49 -28.07
CA LEU A 18 17.80 15.41 -27.81
C LEU A 18 16.36 15.93 -27.91
N GLN A 19 15.48 15.20 -28.59
CA GLN A 19 14.05 15.49 -28.60
C GLN A 19 13.29 14.35 -27.95
N ILE A 20 12.44 14.70 -27.00
CA ILE A 20 11.49 13.80 -26.34
C ILE A 20 10.09 14.14 -26.85
N ASP A 21 9.40 13.17 -27.42
CA ASP A 21 8.09 13.33 -28.05
C ASP A 21 7.03 12.49 -27.35
N GLY A 22 6.11 13.16 -26.63
CA GLY A 22 5.00 12.53 -25.93
C GLY A 22 3.88 12.02 -26.84
N ALA A 23 3.81 12.46 -28.09
CA ALA A 23 2.82 11.98 -29.05
C ALA A 23 3.16 10.58 -29.58
N THR A 24 4.45 10.28 -29.74
CA THR A 24 4.93 8.94 -30.11
C THR A 24 4.93 8.04 -28.87
N LYS A 25 4.07 7.02 -28.86
CA LYS A 25 3.93 6.04 -27.78
C LYS A 25 4.28 4.63 -28.26
N TYR A 26 4.97 3.87 -27.42
CA TYR A 26 5.31 2.47 -27.65
C TYR A 26 4.57 1.56 -26.65
N GLN A 27 5.28 0.67 -25.96
CA GLN A 27 4.71 -0.22 -24.95
C GLN A 27 4.34 0.54 -23.66
N THR A 28 3.31 0.03 -22.99
CA THR A 28 3.09 0.26 -21.56
C THR A 28 3.87 -0.79 -20.79
N MET A 29 4.68 -0.33 -19.83
CA MET A 29 5.51 -1.17 -18.99
C MET A 29 4.66 -1.81 -17.90
N ASP A 30 4.68 -3.14 -17.80
CA ASP A 30 4.11 -3.88 -16.69
C ASP A 30 5.04 -3.81 -15.46
N GLY A 31 6.35 -3.70 -15.69
CA GLY A 31 7.33 -3.42 -14.63
C GLY A 31 8.76 -3.83 -14.97
N PHE A 32 9.61 -3.76 -13.97
CA PHE A 32 10.95 -4.33 -13.98
C PHE A 32 11.11 -5.24 -12.77
N GLY A 33 11.96 -6.26 -12.92
CA GLY A 33 12.07 -7.30 -11.92
C GLY A 33 13.43 -7.96 -11.82
N VAL A 34 13.46 -8.99 -10.99
CA VAL A 34 14.61 -9.90 -10.82
C VAL A 34 14.11 -11.33 -10.68
N ASN A 35 14.90 -12.31 -11.12
CA ASN A 35 14.71 -13.65 -10.58
C ASN A 35 15.33 -13.73 -9.18
N ILE A 36 14.86 -14.69 -8.39
CA ILE A 36 15.54 -15.13 -7.18
C ILE A 36 15.40 -16.64 -7.03
N ASN A 37 16.39 -17.29 -6.44
CA ASN A 37 16.21 -18.64 -5.90
C ASN A 37 15.44 -18.55 -4.58
N THR A 38 14.31 -19.26 -4.47
CA THR A 38 13.46 -19.23 -3.27
C THR A 38 14.00 -20.10 -2.12
N ALA A 39 14.84 -21.08 -2.43
CA ALA A 39 15.43 -22.02 -1.50
C ALA A 39 16.93 -21.72 -1.32
N TRP A 40 17.26 -20.76 -0.45
CA TRP A 40 18.66 -20.37 -0.26
C TRP A 40 19.49 -21.52 0.31
N TRP A 41 20.37 -22.09 -0.51
CA TRP A 41 21.28 -23.17 -0.15
C TRP A 41 22.69 -22.61 0.12
N ASN A 42 23.27 -22.99 1.25
CA ASN A 42 24.61 -22.57 1.62
C ASN A 42 25.32 -23.67 2.43
N ASN A 43 26.58 -23.96 2.09
CA ASN A 43 27.43 -24.92 2.81
C ASN A 43 26.81 -26.31 3.05
N GLY A 44 26.03 -26.84 2.10
CA GLY A 44 25.45 -28.19 2.22
C GLY A 44 24.00 -28.23 2.72
N GLU A 45 23.45 -27.11 3.17
CA GLU A 45 22.12 -27.07 3.80
C GLU A 45 21.24 -25.94 3.24
N TYR A 46 19.93 -26.14 3.32
CA TYR A 46 18.94 -25.07 3.08
C TYR A 46 18.81 -24.23 4.33
N MET A 47 19.03 -22.93 4.17
CA MET A 47 19.13 -21.97 5.27
C MET A 47 17.79 -21.31 5.59
N ASP A 48 17.72 -20.63 6.73
CA ASP A 48 16.54 -19.84 7.12
C ASP A 48 16.38 -18.61 6.20
N THR A 49 15.16 -18.37 5.74
CA THR A 49 14.81 -17.23 4.88
C THR A 49 15.21 -15.88 5.46
N LYS A 50 15.27 -15.72 6.78
CA LYS A 50 15.71 -14.46 7.42
C LYS A 50 17.08 -13.99 6.94
N GLU A 51 17.93 -14.91 6.52
CA GLU A 51 19.25 -14.59 5.99
C GLU A 51 19.16 -13.84 4.67
N VAL A 52 18.17 -14.10 3.80
CA VAL A 52 18.01 -13.41 2.50
C VAL A 52 17.06 -12.20 2.55
N GLN A 53 16.30 -12.01 3.64
CA GLN A 53 15.37 -10.87 3.78
C GLN A 53 16.02 -9.51 3.53
N PRO A 54 17.25 -9.20 4.04
CA PRO A 54 17.90 -7.93 3.75
C PRO A 54 18.24 -7.73 2.27
N ALA A 55 18.54 -8.81 1.52
CA ALA A 55 18.73 -8.72 0.08
C ALA A 55 17.40 -8.43 -0.64
N ILE A 56 16.32 -9.09 -0.22
CA ILE A 56 14.98 -8.83 -0.75
C ILE A 56 14.55 -7.38 -0.47
N ASP A 57 14.83 -6.84 0.72
CA ASP A 57 14.56 -5.43 1.05
C ASP A 57 15.32 -4.48 0.11
N LEU A 58 16.59 -4.78 -0.19
CA LEU A 58 17.36 -4.00 -1.17
C LEU A 58 16.73 -4.07 -2.57
N LEU A 59 16.26 -5.24 -3.00
CA LEU A 59 15.62 -5.41 -4.31
C LEU A 59 14.28 -4.68 -4.42
N VAL A 60 13.44 -4.73 -3.38
CA VAL A 60 12.13 -4.06 -3.39
C VAL A 60 12.30 -2.56 -3.13
N ASP A 61 12.90 -2.18 -2.00
CA ASP A 61 12.84 -0.81 -1.49
C ASP A 61 13.89 0.11 -2.15
N SER A 62 15.05 -0.45 -2.49
CA SER A 62 16.19 0.33 -2.99
C SER A 62 16.35 0.29 -4.51
N LEU A 63 16.27 -0.90 -5.12
CA LEU A 63 16.32 -1.11 -6.57
C LEU A 63 15.00 -0.72 -7.25
N GLY A 64 13.86 -1.01 -6.60
CA GLY A 64 12.53 -0.75 -7.14
C GLY A 64 11.96 -1.90 -7.98
N ALA A 65 12.40 -3.14 -7.75
CA ALA A 65 11.84 -4.30 -8.42
C ALA A 65 10.36 -4.47 -8.03
N THR A 66 9.51 -4.67 -9.03
CA THR A 66 8.05 -4.85 -8.89
C THR A 66 7.59 -6.23 -9.36
N ILE A 67 8.45 -6.93 -10.10
CA ILE A 67 8.22 -8.29 -10.59
C ILE A 67 9.32 -9.18 -10.02
N PHE A 68 8.93 -10.34 -9.46
CA PHE A 68 9.84 -11.35 -8.96
C PHE A 68 9.50 -12.67 -9.62
N ARG A 69 10.43 -13.20 -10.42
CA ARG A 69 10.36 -14.57 -10.92
C ARG A 69 11.06 -15.47 -9.92
N ALA A 70 10.25 -16.05 -9.05
CA ALA A 70 10.68 -16.82 -7.90
C ALA A 70 10.90 -18.27 -8.31
N VAL A 71 12.17 -18.64 -8.42
CA VAL A 71 12.61 -19.94 -8.94
C VAL A 71 12.52 -21.02 -7.86
N ILE A 72 12.01 -22.17 -8.26
CA ILE A 72 11.99 -23.42 -7.49
C ILE A 72 12.74 -24.47 -8.29
N GLU A 73 13.85 -24.94 -7.73
CA GLU A 73 14.74 -25.90 -8.38
C GLU A 73 15.42 -26.82 -7.37
N GLU A 74 15.71 -28.07 -7.73
CA GLU A 74 15.30 -28.75 -8.98
C GLU A 74 13.81 -29.17 -8.96
N ILE A 75 13.27 -29.67 -10.08
CA ILE A 75 11.92 -30.23 -10.20
C ILE A 75 11.93 -31.71 -9.74
N ASP A 76 12.59 -31.99 -8.62
CA ASP A 76 12.98 -33.32 -8.17
C ASP A 76 12.29 -33.77 -6.87
N TRP A 77 11.32 -33.00 -6.39
CA TRP A 77 10.68 -33.23 -5.08
C TRP A 77 9.87 -34.52 -5.00
N GLU A 78 9.53 -35.10 -6.15
CA GLU A 78 8.88 -36.39 -6.27
C GLU A 78 9.90 -37.48 -6.60
N GLU A 79 10.78 -37.77 -5.63
CA GLU A 79 11.87 -38.74 -5.77
C GLU A 79 11.38 -40.15 -6.19
N VAL A 80 10.13 -40.47 -5.87
CA VAL A 80 9.41 -41.71 -6.26
C VAL A 80 7.97 -41.29 -6.56
N ASN A 81 7.37 -41.86 -7.60
CA ASN A 81 5.97 -41.61 -7.98
C ASN A 81 5.06 -41.69 -6.74
N ASP A 82 4.31 -40.63 -6.46
CA ASP A 82 3.55 -40.48 -5.22
C ASP A 82 2.41 -41.52 -5.13
N ASP A 83 1.78 -41.83 -6.26
CA ASP A 83 1.08 -43.08 -6.55
C ASP A 83 1.22 -43.55 -8.02
N ASN A 84 0.17 -44.01 -8.70
CA ASN A 84 0.20 -44.39 -10.13
C ASN A 84 -1.06 -43.86 -10.86
N ASP A 85 -1.73 -42.87 -10.27
CA ASP A 85 -2.96 -42.26 -10.71
C ASP A 85 -2.76 -40.74 -10.79
N PRO A 86 -2.41 -40.19 -11.97
CA PRO A 86 -2.06 -38.77 -12.12
C PRO A 86 -3.21 -37.80 -11.78
N ASP A 87 -4.42 -38.30 -11.52
CA ASP A 87 -5.59 -37.51 -11.12
C ASP A 87 -5.83 -37.53 -9.60
N ASN A 88 -4.92 -38.11 -8.80
CA ASN A 88 -5.02 -38.23 -7.35
C ASN A 88 -3.74 -37.81 -6.61
N PHE A 89 -3.76 -36.62 -6.00
CA PHE A 89 -2.66 -36.21 -5.12
C PHE A 89 -2.55 -37.10 -3.87
N ASN A 90 -1.44 -37.83 -3.72
CA ASN A 90 -1.10 -38.48 -2.45
C ASN A 90 -0.61 -37.44 -1.43
N TRP A 91 -1.55 -36.77 -0.78
CA TRP A 91 -1.24 -35.74 0.22
C TRP A 91 -0.41 -36.27 1.40
N THR A 92 -0.40 -37.56 1.69
CA THR A 92 0.52 -38.09 2.73
C THR A 92 1.97 -37.96 2.28
N TYR A 93 2.25 -38.28 1.01
CA TYR A 93 3.56 -38.09 0.39
C TYR A 93 3.89 -36.60 0.28
N TYR A 94 3.05 -35.81 -0.39
CA TYR A 94 3.33 -34.39 -0.63
C TYR A 94 3.41 -33.56 0.65
N ASN A 95 2.61 -33.82 1.69
CA ASN A 95 2.76 -33.12 2.97
C ASN A 95 4.10 -33.42 3.64
N ASN A 96 4.62 -34.65 3.51
CA ASN A 96 5.94 -34.99 4.04
C ASN A 96 7.05 -34.25 3.26
N VAL A 97 6.95 -34.19 1.95
CA VAL A 97 7.89 -33.46 1.08
C VAL A 97 7.83 -31.95 1.36
N PHE A 98 6.65 -31.33 1.25
CA PHE A 98 6.46 -29.88 1.34
C PHE A 98 6.57 -29.31 2.76
N SER A 99 6.65 -30.15 3.79
CA SER A 99 7.02 -29.75 5.16
C SER A 99 8.52 -29.83 5.45
N GLY A 100 9.31 -30.37 4.51
CA GLY A 100 10.77 -30.46 4.59
C GLY A 100 11.48 -29.11 4.71
N ALA A 101 12.76 -29.13 5.10
CA ALA A 101 13.54 -27.90 5.33
C ALA A 101 13.62 -27.00 4.08
N ARG A 102 13.87 -27.59 2.91
CA ARG A 102 13.89 -26.89 1.61
C ARG A 102 12.62 -26.07 1.38
N PHE A 103 11.47 -26.74 1.41
CA PHE A 103 10.18 -26.11 1.09
C PHE A 103 9.70 -25.15 2.17
N ARG A 104 10.02 -25.38 3.45
CA ARG A 104 9.78 -24.35 4.49
C ARG A 104 10.53 -23.05 4.18
N GLY A 105 11.77 -23.13 3.69
CA GLY A 105 12.51 -21.97 3.20
C GLY A 105 11.80 -21.29 2.02
N VAL A 106 11.40 -22.06 1.01
CA VAL A 106 10.62 -21.55 -0.14
C VAL A 106 9.37 -20.80 0.30
N TRP A 107 8.52 -21.42 1.14
CA TRP A 107 7.27 -20.82 1.63
C TRP A 107 7.52 -19.52 2.38
N ASN A 108 8.50 -19.51 3.27
CA ASN A 108 8.85 -18.31 4.03
C ASN A 108 9.37 -17.18 3.13
N THR A 109 10.17 -17.50 2.10
CA THR A 109 10.67 -16.52 1.13
C THR A 109 9.53 -15.90 0.33
N LEU A 110 8.61 -16.73 -0.17
CA LEU A 110 7.44 -16.29 -0.94
C LEU A 110 6.45 -15.48 -0.08
N LEU A 111 6.18 -15.91 1.15
CA LEU A 111 5.37 -15.14 2.10
C LEU A 111 6.00 -13.80 2.45
N TYR A 112 7.33 -13.74 2.54
CA TYR A 112 8.03 -12.47 2.76
C TYR A 112 7.85 -11.54 1.56
N LEU A 113 7.97 -12.03 0.33
CA LEU A 113 7.65 -11.25 -0.87
C LEU A 113 6.21 -10.74 -0.86
N ASN A 114 5.23 -11.58 -0.54
CA ASN A 114 3.83 -11.13 -0.39
C ASN A 114 3.69 -10.03 0.67
N SER A 115 4.38 -10.15 1.81
CA SER A 115 4.36 -9.12 2.87
C SER A 115 4.99 -7.78 2.45
N LYS A 116 5.82 -7.80 1.39
CA LYS A 116 6.42 -6.62 0.76
C LYS A 116 5.56 -6.07 -0.39
N GLY A 117 4.34 -6.58 -0.56
CA GLY A 117 3.41 -6.18 -1.63
C GLY A 117 3.65 -6.86 -2.98
N ILE A 118 4.54 -7.84 -3.05
CA ILE A 118 4.81 -8.59 -4.29
C ILE A 118 3.83 -9.78 -4.37
N THR A 119 2.66 -9.53 -4.97
CA THR A 119 1.63 -10.54 -5.21
C THR A 119 1.33 -10.65 -6.70
N ASP A 120 0.91 -9.56 -7.35
CA ASP A 120 0.58 -9.56 -8.78
C ASP A 120 1.83 -9.71 -9.68
N GLY A 121 2.98 -9.22 -9.18
CA GLY A 121 4.28 -9.37 -9.83
C GLY A 121 5.02 -10.66 -9.47
N LEU A 122 4.42 -11.58 -8.70
CA LEU A 122 5.06 -12.83 -8.28
C LEU A 122 4.82 -13.94 -9.31
N ILE A 123 5.87 -14.33 -10.03
CA ILE A 123 5.86 -15.47 -10.95
C ILE A 123 6.50 -16.67 -10.25
N ILE A 124 5.76 -17.76 -10.09
CA ILE A 124 6.34 -19.04 -9.64
C ILE A 124 6.97 -19.74 -10.85
N SER A 125 8.28 -19.97 -10.84
CA SER A 125 9.02 -20.57 -11.95
C SER A 125 9.69 -21.88 -11.57
N PHE A 126 9.65 -22.86 -12.47
CA PHE A 126 10.24 -24.18 -12.26
C PHE A 126 11.47 -24.40 -13.15
N MET A 127 12.60 -24.72 -12.51
CA MET A 127 13.92 -24.85 -13.15
C MET A 127 14.64 -26.13 -12.71
N GLY A 128 15.60 -26.57 -13.53
CA GLY A 128 16.47 -27.73 -13.23
C GLY A 128 15.87 -29.09 -13.61
N ALA A 129 16.54 -30.16 -13.19
CA ALA A 129 16.16 -31.52 -13.59
C ALA A 129 14.79 -31.95 -13.03
N PRO A 130 14.02 -32.80 -13.75
CA PRO A 130 12.95 -33.60 -13.16
C PRO A 130 13.55 -34.63 -12.18
N PRO A 131 12.76 -35.49 -11.49
CA PRO A 131 13.29 -36.48 -10.55
C PRO A 131 14.50 -37.22 -11.15
N ALA A 132 15.62 -37.18 -10.44
CA ALA A 132 16.91 -37.69 -10.89
C ALA A 132 17.83 -37.99 -9.69
N SER A 133 18.98 -38.59 -9.95
CA SER A 133 20.07 -38.65 -8.96
C SER A 133 20.48 -37.24 -8.52
N ALA A 134 20.84 -37.10 -7.24
CA ALA A 134 21.39 -35.86 -6.68
C ALA A 134 22.55 -35.29 -7.52
N PRO A 135 22.80 -33.96 -7.51
CA PRO A 135 23.88 -33.35 -8.28
C PRO A 135 25.22 -34.07 -8.12
N LEU A 136 25.93 -34.28 -9.25
CA LEU A 136 27.21 -35.00 -9.35
C LEU A 136 27.20 -36.49 -8.98
N ALA A 137 26.09 -37.06 -8.52
CA ALA A 137 25.96 -38.50 -8.33
C ALA A 137 25.88 -39.24 -9.67
N ALA A 138 26.23 -40.53 -9.66
CA ALA A 138 26.11 -41.35 -10.86
C ALA A 138 24.65 -41.37 -11.37
N PRO A 139 24.43 -41.31 -12.70
CA PRO A 139 23.09 -41.42 -13.26
C PRO A 139 22.43 -42.74 -12.82
N ASP A 140 21.20 -42.63 -12.32
CA ASP A 140 20.42 -43.76 -11.81
C ASP A 140 19.04 -43.78 -12.50
N PRO A 141 18.77 -44.79 -13.34
CA PRO A 141 17.47 -44.93 -14.00
C PRO A 141 16.30 -45.09 -13.03
N GLU A 142 16.51 -45.68 -11.83
CA GLU A 142 15.42 -45.85 -10.85
C GLU A 142 15.00 -44.50 -10.23
N LYS A 143 15.93 -43.56 -10.13
CA LYS A 143 15.66 -42.19 -9.68
C LYS A 143 15.19 -41.26 -10.79
N SER A 144 15.37 -41.66 -12.05
CA SER A 144 15.02 -40.88 -13.24
C SER A 144 13.72 -41.37 -13.88
N TRP A 145 12.71 -41.61 -13.05
CA TRP A 145 11.55 -42.45 -13.37
C TRP A 145 10.55 -41.81 -14.36
N MET A 146 10.54 -40.48 -14.48
CA MET A 146 9.65 -39.77 -15.42
C MET A 146 10.07 -39.93 -16.89
N GLY A 147 11.30 -40.35 -17.20
CA GLY A 147 11.69 -40.62 -18.58
C GLY A 147 13.04 -41.32 -18.70
N GLY A 148 14.11 -40.69 -18.23
CA GLY A 148 15.44 -41.29 -18.25
C GLY A 148 16.54 -40.39 -17.67
N THR A 149 17.76 -40.94 -17.64
CA THR A 149 18.95 -40.25 -17.10
C THR A 149 19.43 -39.07 -17.96
N ASP A 150 18.80 -38.85 -19.12
CA ASP A 150 18.98 -37.68 -19.97
C ASP A 150 17.93 -36.58 -19.68
N HIS A 151 17.24 -36.71 -18.54
CA HIS A 151 16.27 -35.76 -18.01
C HIS A 151 15.04 -35.52 -18.91
N THR A 152 14.75 -36.46 -19.81
CA THR A 152 13.55 -36.44 -20.65
C THR A 152 12.29 -36.75 -19.84
N ILE A 153 11.14 -36.34 -20.37
CA ILE A 153 9.82 -36.73 -19.87
C ILE A 153 9.19 -37.67 -20.89
N ALA A 154 8.95 -38.92 -20.49
CA ALA A 154 8.29 -39.90 -21.36
C ALA A 154 6.83 -39.50 -21.61
N ALA A 155 6.30 -39.82 -22.79
CA ALA A 155 4.95 -39.41 -23.18
C ALA A 155 3.85 -39.91 -22.21
N ASN A 156 4.05 -41.06 -21.57
CA ASN A 156 3.15 -41.64 -20.58
C ASN A 156 3.36 -41.10 -19.15
N MET A 157 4.32 -40.21 -18.93
CA MET A 157 4.63 -39.56 -17.65
C MET A 157 4.34 -38.06 -17.65
N GLU A 158 3.85 -37.52 -18.76
CA GLU A 158 3.48 -36.10 -18.89
C GLU A 158 2.37 -35.69 -17.92
N ASP A 159 1.41 -36.58 -17.65
CA ASP A 159 0.31 -36.32 -16.72
C ASP A 159 0.81 -36.31 -15.27
N GLU A 160 1.78 -37.16 -14.93
CA GLU A 160 2.45 -37.18 -13.61
C GLU A 160 3.26 -35.90 -13.38
N LEU A 161 4.00 -35.42 -14.39
CA LEU A 161 4.71 -34.13 -14.26
C LEU A 161 3.72 -32.98 -14.03
N ALA A 162 2.62 -32.95 -14.77
CA ALA A 162 1.58 -31.93 -14.61
C ALA A 162 0.90 -32.04 -13.23
N GLU A 163 0.70 -33.25 -12.72
CA GLU A 163 0.21 -33.50 -11.37
C GLU A 163 1.16 -32.94 -10.32
N SER A 164 2.43 -33.33 -10.38
CA SER A 164 3.45 -32.95 -9.40
C SER A 164 3.55 -31.43 -9.23
N ILE A 165 3.56 -30.71 -10.36
CA ILE A 165 3.55 -29.24 -10.38
C ILE A 165 2.22 -28.69 -9.82
N ALA A 166 1.07 -29.25 -10.22
CA ALA A 166 -0.22 -28.82 -9.72
C ALA A 166 -0.39 -29.04 -8.21
N ALA A 167 0.10 -30.17 -7.67
CA ALA A 167 0.09 -30.48 -6.25
C ALA A 167 0.91 -29.45 -5.45
N MET A 168 2.09 -29.07 -5.95
CA MET A 168 2.91 -28.03 -5.35
C MET A 168 2.19 -26.67 -5.37
N LEU A 169 1.69 -26.22 -6.52
CA LEU A 169 0.99 -24.94 -6.64
C LEU A 169 -0.27 -24.90 -5.75
N TYR A 170 -1.00 -26.02 -5.66
CA TYR A 170 -2.14 -26.14 -4.77
C TYR A 170 -1.74 -26.05 -3.31
N TYR A 171 -0.67 -26.74 -2.91
CA TYR A 171 -0.12 -26.66 -1.55
C TYR A 171 0.32 -25.23 -1.23
N MET A 172 1.01 -24.55 -2.14
CA MET A 172 1.42 -23.15 -1.98
C MET A 172 0.24 -22.26 -1.63
N ARG A 173 -0.84 -22.32 -2.42
CA ARG A 173 -2.01 -21.47 -2.27
C ARG A 173 -2.82 -21.82 -1.03
N HIS A 174 -3.12 -23.09 -0.83
CA HIS A 174 -4.13 -23.53 0.13
C HIS A 174 -3.56 -23.91 1.49
N THR A 175 -2.31 -24.38 1.54
CA THR A 175 -1.64 -24.80 2.79
C THR A 175 -0.64 -23.76 3.24
N ALA A 176 0.31 -23.37 2.38
CA ALA A 176 1.33 -22.39 2.71
C ALA A 176 0.84 -20.93 2.61
N ARG A 177 -0.35 -20.69 2.06
CA ARG A 177 -1.06 -19.38 1.99
C ARG A 177 -0.37 -18.30 1.15
N ILE A 178 0.45 -18.71 0.19
CA ILE A 178 1.15 -17.79 -0.72
C ILE A 178 0.15 -17.26 -1.76
N GLN A 179 0.17 -15.95 -2.00
CA GLN A 179 -0.62 -15.28 -3.01
C GLN A 179 0.21 -15.08 -4.28
N PHE A 180 -0.26 -15.60 -5.40
CA PHE A 180 0.37 -15.49 -6.72
C PHE A 180 -0.67 -15.83 -7.77
N THR A 181 -0.56 -15.30 -8.98
CA THR A 181 -1.43 -15.69 -10.11
C THR A 181 -0.65 -16.09 -11.35
N LEU A 182 0.67 -15.88 -11.35
CA LEU A 182 1.53 -16.13 -12.49
C LEU A 182 2.41 -17.35 -12.27
N VAL A 183 2.48 -18.20 -13.29
CA VAL A 183 3.33 -19.40 -13.30
C VAL A 183 4.15 -19.44 -14.59
N SER A 184 5.45 -19.65 -14.47
CA SER A 184 6.29 -20.11 -15.57
C SER A 184 6.45 -21.63 -15.45
N PRO A 185 5.81 -22.43 -16.34
CA PRO A 185 5.68 -23.87 -16.13
C PRO A 185 6.99 -24.63 -16.11
N MET A 186 7.91 -24.28 -17.01
CA MET A 186 9.19 -24.95 -17.19
C MET A 186 10.16 -23.99 -17.88
N ASN A 187 11.38 -23.93 -17.38
CA ASN A 187 12.46 -23.11 -17.91
C ASN A 187 13.27 -23.82 -18.99
N GLU A 188 13.58 -23.12 -20.09
CA GLU A 188 14.63 -23.47 -21.06
C GLU A 188 14.75 -24.97 -21.44
N THR A 189 13.62 -25.61 -21.76
CA THR A 189 13.55 -27.06 -21.91
C THR A 189 14.33 -27.65 -23.10
N ASP A 190 14.91 -26.81 -23.96
CA ASP A 190 15.73 -27.23 -25.08
C ASP A 190 17.25 -27.12 -24.84
N ILE A 191 17.70 -26.51 -23.74
CA ILE A 191 19.12 -26.25 -23.49
C ILE A 191 19.93 -27.52 -23.41
N ILE A 192 19.43 -28.55 -22.72
CA ILE A 192 20.11 -29.86 -22.65
C ILE A 192 20.39 -30.41 -24.05
N ALA A 193 19.44 -30.31 -24.97
CA ALA A 193 19.59 -30.84 -26.32
C ALA A 193 20.59 -30.03 -27.16
N ILE A 194 20.57 -28.69 -27.06
CA ILE A 194 21.38 -27.81 -27.92
C ILE A 194 22.79 -27.55 -27.38
N SER A 195 23.04 -27.77 -26.10
CA SER A 195 24.33 -27.52 -25.44
C SER A 195 25.28 -28.72 -25.44
N LYS A 196 24.83 -29.88 -25.94
CA LYS A 196 25.68 -31.09 -26.06
C LYS A 196 26.94 -30.80 -26.85
N SER A 197 28.08 -31.03 -26.21
CA SER A 197 29.41 -30.75 -26.76
C SER A 197 30.43 -31.76 -26.26
N ALA A 198 31.69 -31.62 -26.68
CA ALA A 198 32.77 -32.47 -26.16
C ALA A 198 33.02 -32.25 -24.65
N ASP A 199 32.80 -31.03 -24.17
CA ASP A 199 33.02 -30.64 -22.77
C ASP A 199 31.77 -30.89 -21.90
N HIS A 200 30.59 -30.89 -22.52
CA HIS A 200 29.30 -31.21 -21.88
C HIS A 200 28.56 -32.29 -22.70
N PRO A 201 28.97 -33.57 -22.64
CA PRO A 201 28.39 -34.64 -23.45
C PRO A 201 26.91 -34.92 -23.13
N ASP A 202 26.50 -34.66 -21.90
CA ASP A 202 25.12 -34.86 -21.43
C ASP A 202 24.25 -33.59 -21.59
N GLY A 203 24.85 -32.47 -22.01
CA GLY A 203 24.21 -31.16 -22.07
C GLY A 203 24.26 -30.41 -20.73
N ILE A 204 23.84 -29.15 -20.76
CA ILE A 204 23.68 -28.24 -19.62
C ILE A 204 22.22 -28.30 -19.19
N VAL A 205 21.96 -28.52 -17.89
CA VAL A 205 20.62 -28.64 -17.31
C VAL A 205 20.15 -27.28 -16.82
N GLU A 206 19.10 -26.76 -17.44
CA GLU A 206 18.38 -25.53 -17.05
C GLU A 206 16.89 -25.81 -16.74
N GLY A 207 16.39 -26.94 -17.22
CA GLY A 207 15.04 -27.44 -17.04
C GLY A 207 14.92 -28.89 -17.54
N PRO A 208 13.72 -29.47 -17.55
CA PRO A 208 13.50 -30.81 -18.11
C PRO A 208 13.83 -30.83 -19.60
N ASN A 209 14.42 -31.93 -20.08
CA ASN A 209 14.81 -32.10 -21.49
C ASN A 209 13.57 -32.38 -22.34
N MET A 210 12.95 -31.30 -22.82
CA MET A 210 11.75 -31.31 -23.65
C MET A 210 11.94 -30.33 -24.83
N PRO A 211 12.82 -30.67 -25.80
CA PRO A 211 13.19 -29.78 -26.90
C PRO A 211 12.15 -29.72 -28.02
N ASP A 212 11.11 -30.58 -27.96
CA ASP A 212 9.99 -30.64 -28.89
C ASP A 212 8.86 -29.73 -28.41
N ALA A 213 8.54 -28.69 -29.19
CA ALA A 213 7.49 -27.74 -28.86
C ALA A 213 6.10 -28.40 -28.75
N ILE A 214 5.81 -29.45 -29.52
CA ILE A 214 4.51 -30.13 -29.45
C ILE A 214 4.34 -30.80 -28.09
N GLN A 215 5.38 -31.46 -27.58
CA GLN A 215 5.38 -32.01 -26.24
C GLN A 215 5.27 -30.91 -25.17
N TYR A 216 6.06 -29.83 -25.27
CA TYR A 216 6.00 -28.70 -24.35
C TYR A 216 4.58 -28.15 -24.22
N VAL A 217 3.96 -27.80 -25.35
CA VAL A 217 2.62 -27.22 -25.39
C VAL A 217 1.57 -28.19 -24.84
N ARG A 218 1.70 -29.49 -25.13
CA ARG A 218 0.82 -30.52 -24.60
C ARG A 218 0.92 -30.63 -23.07
N VAL A 219 2.12 -30.57 -22.50
CA VAL A 219 2.33 -30.61 -21.04
C VAL A 219 1.77 -29.36 -20.36
N VAL A 220 2.02 -28.16 -20.91
CA VAL A 220 1.44 -26.92 -20.36
C VAL A 220 -0.09 -26.96 -20.45
N ARG A 221 -0.67 -27.49 -21.54
CA ARG A 221 -2.12 -27.70 -21.65
C ARG A 221 -2.65 -28.64 -20.55
N LYS A 222 -1.99 -29.77 -20.32
CA LYS A 222 -2.36 -30.73 -19.25
C LYS A 222 -2.32 -30.08 -17.88
N LEU A 223 -1.26 -29.32 -17.57
CA LEU A 223 -1.17 -28.55 -16.33
C LEU A 223 -2.32 -27.55 -16.19
N ALA A 224 -2.65 -26.83 -17.26
CA ALA A 224 -3.76 -25.87 -17.28
C ALA A 224 -5.11 -26.53 -16.95
N GLU A 225 -5.43 -27.65 -17.61
CA GLU A 225 -6.66 -28.42 -17.38
C GLU A 225 -6.73 -28.95 -15.94
N LYS A 226 -5.59 -29.41 -15.41
CA LYS A 226 -5.51 -29.91 -14.03
C LYS A 226 -5.71 -28.80 -13.00
N LEU A 227 -5.08 -27.64 -13.18
CA LEU A 227 -5.29 -26.46 -12.34
C LEU A 227 -6.76 -26.01 -12.34
N ASP A 228 -7.42 -26.03 -13.49
CA ASP A 228 -8.86 -25.73 -13.58
C ASP A 228 -9.71 -26.75 -12.81
N ALA A 229 -9.40 -28.03 -12.96
CA ALA A 229 -10.13 -29.12 -12.29
C ALA A 229 -10.04 -29.04 -10.76
N ILE A 230 -8.93 -28.53 -10.22
CA ILE A 230 -8.70 -28.39 -8.77
C ILE A 230 -9.05 -27.00 -8.23
N GLY A 231 -9.73 -26.14 -9.02
CA GLY A 231 -10.22 -24.84 -8.58
C GLY A 231 -9.20 -23.70 -8.62
N MET A 232 -8.06 -23.88 -9.28
CA MET A 232 -6.99 -22.87 -9.47
C MET A 232 -7.07 -22.18 -10.85
N SER A 233 -8.30 -21.92 -11.31
CA SER A 233 -8.54 -21.40 -12.67
C SER A 233 -8.12 -19.95 -12.91
N ASP A 234 -7.74 -19.24 -11.84
CA ASP A 234 -7.19 -17.89 -11.86
C ASP A 234 -5.72 -17.85 -12.33
N ILE A 235 -4.99 -18.97 -12.26
CA ILE A 235 -3.59 -19.05 -12.69
C ILE A 235 -3.45 -18.71 -14.18
N ARG A 236 -2.45 -17.90 -14.48
CA ARG A 236 -2.02 -17.55 -15.84
C ARG A 236 -0.56 -17.89 -16.06
N PHE A 237 -0.23 -18.22 -17.31
CA PHE A 237 1.11 -18.64 -17.68
C PHE A 237 1.93 -17.51 -18.28
N VAL A 238 3.20 -17.48 -17.91
CA VAL A 238 4.29 -16.80 -18.63
C VAL A 238 5.10 -17.91 -19.29
N ALA A 239 4.96 -18.07 -20.60
CA ALA A 239 5.50 -19.23 -21.33
C ALA A 239 5.95 -18.82 -22.74
N PRO A 240 6.93 -19.50 -23.37
CA PRO A 240 7.54 -20.74 -22.91
C PRO A 240 8.73 -20.59 -21.96
N ASP A 241 9.21 -19.37 -21.66
CA ASP A 241 10.47 -19.13 -20.94
C ASP A 241 11.64 -19.89 -21.57
N SER A 242 11.73 -19.76 -22.90
CA SER A 242 12.77 -20.41 -23.70
C SER A 242 14.08 -19.65 -23.67
N GLY A 243 15.20 -20.37 -23.61
CA GLY A 243 16.56 -19.84 -23.63
C GLY A 243 17.04 -19.37 -25.01
N GLY A 244 16.18 -19.44 -26.02
CA GLY A 244 16.50 -18.94 -27.34
C GLY A 244 15.37 -18.98 -28.36
N ASP A 245 15.68 -18.43 -29.53
CA ASP A 245 14.76 -18.15 -30.63
C ASP A 245 14.02 -19.37 -31.20
N ARG A 246 14.67 -20.55 -31.16
CA ARG A 246 14.17 -21.76 -31.82
C ARG A 246 12.93 -22.29 -31.10
N LEU A 247 13.08 -22.66 -29.82
CA LEU A 247 11.99 -23.16 -29.02
C LEU A 247 10.88 -22.11 -28.89
N PHE A 248 11.22 -20.83 -28.73
CA PHE A 248 10.23 -19.75 -28.75
C PHE A 248 9.34 -19.79 -29.99
N GLY A 249 9.95 -19.81 -31.19
CA GLY A 249 9.21 -19.79 -32.45
C GLY A 249 8.35 -21.04 -32.65
N GLU A 250 8.90 -22.21 -32.33
CA GLU A 250 8.19 -23.49 -32.46
C GLU A 250 7.00 -23.58 -31.46
N CYS A 251 7.19 -23.16 -30.21
CA CYS A 251 6.12 -23.09 -29.21
C CYS A 251 5.07 -22.04 -29.59
N LEU A 252 5.48 -20.88 -30.09
CA LEU A 252 4.56 -19.86 -30.58
C LEU A 252 3.68 -20.42 -31.72
N ASP A 253 4.28 -21.08 -32.71
CA ASP A 253 3.54 -21.67 -33.83
C ASP A 253 2.57 -22.78 -33.38
N GLU A 254 2.90 -23.52 -32.33
CA GLU A 254 2.05 -24.59 -31.80
C GLU A 254 0.96 -24.07 -30.86
N MET A 255 1.29 -23.25 -29.86
CA MET A 255 0.35 -22.74 -28.85
C MET A 255 -0.80 -21.93 -29.45
N VAL A 256 -0.53 -21.15 -30.52
CA VAL A 256 -1.59 -20.33 -31.14
C VAL A 256 -2.69 -21.16 -31.82
N LYS A 257 -2.48 -22.46 -32.02
CA LYS A 257 -3.51 -23.40 -32.52
C LYS A 257 -4.54 -23.72 -31.44
N ASP A 258 -4.25 -23.44 -30.17
CA ASP A 258 -5.04 -23.81 -29.01
C ASP A 258 -5.64 -22.58 -28.32
N ALA A 259 -6.91 -22.28 -28.62
CA ALA A 259 -7.60 -21.14 -28.05
C ALA A 259 -7.79 -21.24 -26.52
N TYR A 260 -7.87 -22.45 -25.96
CA TYR A 260 -7.98 -22.63 -24.52
C TYR A 260 -6.68 -22.21 -23.83
N LEU A 261 -5.55 -22.71 -24.32
CA LEU A 261 -4.25 -22.37 -23.76
C LEU A 261 -3.90 -20.88 -23.96
N MET A 262 -4.24 -20.30 -25.10
CA MET A 262 -4.10 -18.85 -25.34
C MET A 262 -4.97 -17.99 -24.42
N GLY A 263 -6.05 -18.54 -23.86
CA GLY A 263 -6.86 -17.93 -22.81
C GLY A 263 -6.23 -18.01 -21.40
N LYS A 264 -5.28 -18.93 -21.21
CA LYS A 264 -4.50 -19.10 -19.97
C LYS A 264 -3.17 -18.37 -20.00
N LEU A 265 -2.69 -17.97 -21.17
CA LEU A 265 -1.44 -17.22 -21.32
C LEU A 265 -1.63 -15.75 -20.90
N GLU A 266 -0.87 -15.30 -19.90
CA GLU A 266 -0.77 -13.89 -19.55
C GLU A 266 0.00 -13.14 -20.64
N CYS A 267 1.25 -13.54 -20.83
CA CYS A 267 2.18 -13.01 -21.81
C CYS A 267 3.16 -14.10 -22.27
N TRP A 268 3.83 -13.84 -23.39
CA TRP A 268 4.94 -14.68 -23.81
C TRP A 268 6.18 -14.43 -22.95
N GLY A 269 6.81 -15.48 -22.43
CA GLY A 269 8.08 -15.40 -21.69
C GLY A 269 9.28 -15.75 -22.58
N VAL A 270 10.32 -14.92 -22.57
CA VAL A 270 11.53 -15.11 -23.37
C VAL A 270 12.79 -14.72 -22.59
N HIS A 271 13.87 -15.45 -22.82
CA HIS A 271 15.18 -15.05 -22.32
C HIS A 271 15.93 -14.28 -23.42
N GLN A 272 16.60 -13.20 -23.02
CA GLN A 272 17.35 -12.37 -23.94
C GLN A 272 18.59 -11.79 -23.27
N TYR A 273 19.75 -12.29 -23.68
CA TYR A 273 21.06 -11.85 -23.18
C TYR A 273 21.81 -10.95 -24.18
N GLY A 274 21.25 -10.73 -25.37
CA GLY A 274 21.71 -9.79 -26.40
C GLY A 274 20.91 -8.48 -26.44
N ASN A 275 21.22 -7.60 -27.40
CA ASN A 275 20.58 -6.29 -27.59
C ASN A 275 19.79 -6.19 -28.91
N ASP A 276 19.38 -7.32 -29.47
CA ASP A 276 18.68 -7.50 -30.74
C ASP A 276 17.22 -7.05 -30.67
N ALA A 277 17.03 -5.74 -30.76
CA ALA A 277 15.72 -5.12 -30.85
C ALA A 277 14.90 -5.59 -32.07
N GLY A 278 13.59 -5.75 -31.88
CA GLY A 278 12.66 -6.15 -32.93
C GLY A 278 12.64 -7.65 -33.23
N ASN A 279 13.33 -8.48 -32.43
CA ASN A 279 13.39 -9.93 -32.62
C ASN A 279 12.06 -10.60 -32.29
N TYR A 280 11.60 -10.49 -31.04
CA TYR A 280 10.43 -11.23 -30.55
C TYR A 280 9.12 -10.55 -30.94
N PHE A 281 9.05 -9.21 -30.89
CA PHE A 281 7.85 -8.47 -31.28
C PHE A 281 7.43 -8.79 -32.71
N LYS A 282 8.39 -8.87 -33.64
CA LYS A 282 8.12 -9.16 -35.05
C LYS A 282 7.61 -10.59 -35.26
N LYS A 283 8.07 -11.56 -34.46
CA LYS A 283 7.58 -12.95 -34.49
C LYS A 283 6.13 -12.99 -33.99
N ILE A 284 5.84 -12.38 -32.84
CA ILE A 284 4.50 -12.34 -32.23
C ILE A 284 3.51 -11.59 -33.12
N TYR A 285 3.90 -10.45 -33.68
CA TYR A 285 3.04 -9.63 -34.55
C TYR A 285 2.58 -10.38 -35.82
N LYS A 286 3.30 -11.41 -36.25
CA LYS A 286 2.91 -12.25 -37.40
C LYS A 286 2.01 -13.44 -37.03
N SER A 287 1.84 -13.71 -35.74
CA SER A 287 1.04 -14.81 -35.24
C SER A 287 -0.46 -14.54 -35.32
N ALA A 288 -1.29 -15.51 -34.94
CA ALA A 288 -2.73 -15.34 -34.81
C ALA A 288 -3.14 -14.43 -33.62
N TYR A 289 -2.22 -14.11 -32.71
CA TYR A 289 -2.47 -13.29 -31.52
C TYR A 289 -1.49 -12.10 -31.43
N PRO A 290 -1.49 -11.18 -32.41
CA PRO A 290 -0.50 -10.11 -32.52
C PRO A 290 -0.58 -9.06 -31.41
N ALA A 291 -1.66 -9.05 -30.61
CA ALA A 291 -1.86 -8.14 -29.48
C ALA A 291 -1.38 -8.72 -28.14
N ARG A 292 -1.01 -10.01 -28.08
CA ARG A 292 -0.50 -10.63 -26.85
C ARG A 292 0.89 -10.08 -26.55
N SER A 293 1.11 -9.57 -25.34
CA SER A 293 2.40 -9.03 -24.91
C SER A 293 3.43 -10.12 -24.67
N PHE A 294 4.68 -9.70 -24.51
CA PHE A 294 5.76 -10.55 -24.05
C PHE A 294 6.62 -9.83 -23.01
N TRP A 295 7.22 -10.62 -22.14
CA TRP A 295 8.15 -10.20 -21.10
C TRP A 295 9.52 -10.81 -21.39
N VAL A 296 10.58 -10.02 -21.22
CA VAL A 296 11.94 -10.56 -21.13
C VAL A 296 12.10 -11.05 -19.70
N THR A 297 11.92 -12.36 -19.52
CA THR A 297 11.90 -13.02 -18.21
C THR A 297 13.28 -13.33 -17.67
N GLU A 298 14.31 -13.25 -18.52
CA GLU A 298 15.71 -13.21 -18.10
C GLU A 298 16.55 -12.32 -19.01
N THR A 299 17.37 -11.46 -18.39
CA THR A 299 18.40 -10.68 -19.05
C THR A 299 19.53 -10.31 -18.09
N ALA A 300 20.68 -9.89 -18.63
CA ALA A 300 21.81 -9.41 -17.83
C ALA A 300 22.56 -8.29 -18.55
N GLY A 301 23.22 -7.43 -17.77
CA GLY A 301 23.91 -6.24 -18.25
C GLY A 301 22.98 -5.10 -18.66
N ILE A 302 23.23 -3.90 -18.11
CA ILE A 302 22.40 -2.70 -18.38
C ILE A 302 22.39 -2.29 -19.86
N ARG A 303 23.46 -2.60 -20.63
CA ARG A 303 23.49 -2.33 -22.08
C ARG A 303 22.48 -3.14 -22.85
N ASN A 304 22.37 -4.42 -22.52
CA ASN A 304 21.46 -5.34 -23.18
C ASN A 304 20.03 -4.93 -22.84
N MET A 305 19.73 -4.73 -21.55
CA MET A 305 18.41 -4.27 -21.11
C MET A 305 17.98 -2.97 -21.78
N LEU A 306 18.86 -1.96 -21.85
CA LEU A 306 18.57 -0.72 -22.57
C LEU A 306 18.27 -0.99 -24.05
N GLY A 307 19.13 -1.75 -24.75
CA GLY A 307 18.92 -2.10 -26.15
C GLY A 307 17.61 -2.84 -26.43
N GLN A 308 17.21 -3.74 -25.53
CA GLN A 308 15.98 -4.54 -25.67
C GLN A 308 14.70 -3.72 -25.49
N LEU A 309 14.75 -2.50 -24.93
CA LEU A 309 13.59 -1.60 -24.84
C LEU A 309 12.96 -1.31 -26.20
N ASP A 310 13.75 -1.40 -27.27
CA ASP A 310 13.29 -1.19 -28.64
C ASP A 310 12.49 -2.37 -29.22
N ASP A 311 12.54 -3.55 -28.59
CA ASP A 311 11.68 -4.69 -28.97
C ASP A 311 10.27 -4.59 -28.35
N ASN A 312 9.96 -3.54 -27.59
CA ASN A 312 8.64 -3.31 -27.01
C ASN A 312 8.13 -4.41 -26.06
N ALA A 313 9.03 -5.14 -25.38
CA ALA A 313 8.63 -6.01 -24.29
C ALA A 313 8.03 -5.17 -23.16
N LYS A 314 7.03 -5.72 -22.45
CA LYS A 314 6.35 -4.98 -21.38
C LYS A 314 7.03 -5.10 -20.01
N ALA A 315 7.85 -6.12 -19.81
CA ALA A 315 8.64 -6.28 -18.61
C ALA A 315 10.05 -6.80 -18.92
N TYR A 316 10.98 -6.48 -18.03
CA TYR A 316 12.38 -6.89 -18.11
C TYR A 316 12.82 -7.36 -16.72
N ILE A 317 13.26 -8.61 -16.63
CA ILE A 317 13.62 -9.26 -15.37
C ILE A 317 15.11 -9.58 -15.43
N PHE A 318 15.88 -9.02 -14.50
CA PHE A 318 17.30 -9.33 -14.39
C PHE A 318 17.49 -10.75 -13.88
N TRP A 319 18.42 -11.50 -14.47
CA TRP A 319 18.49 -12.95 -14.33
C TRP A 319 18.68 -13.43 -12.88
N ASP A 320 19.29 -12.65 -11.97
CA ASP A 320 19.31 -13.00 -10.54
C ASP A 320 19.53 -11.79 -9.62
N GLY A 321 18.75 -11.74 -8.55
CA GLY A 321 18.71 -10.63 -7.61
C GLY A 321 19.87 -10.66 -6.60
N PHE A 322 20.29 -11.83 -6.15
CA PHE A 322 21.32 -11.96 -5.12
C PHE A 322 22.06 -13.30 -5.19
N ASP A 323 23.27 -13.34 -4.65
CA ASP A 323 24.09 -14.56 -4.63
C ASP A 323 23.38 -15.76 -3.99
N CYS A 324 23.25 -16.83 -4.75
CA CYS A 324 22.76 -18.11 -4.28
C CYS A 324 23.51 -19.27 -4.96
N VAL A 325 23.30 -20.48 -4.42
CA VAL A 325 23.77 -21.72 -5.05
C VAL A 325 22.58 -22.42 -5.68
N TYR A 326 22.60 -22.52 -7.00
CA TYR A 326 21.65 -23.32 -7.75
C TYR A 326 22.11 -24.78 -7.84
N GLN A 327 21.25 -25.74 -7.51
CA GLN A 327 21.57 -27.17 -7.54
C GLN A 327 21.78 -27.69 -8.97
N HIS A 328 21.03 -27.20 -9.96
CA HIS A 328 21.31 -27.51 -11.36
C HIS A 328 22.68 -26.97 -11.80
N GLY A 329 23.12 -25.81 -11.30
CA GLY A 329 24.49 -25.30 -11.49
C GLY A 329 25.57 -26.23 -10.90
N VAL A 330 25.31 -26.84 -9.73
CA VAL A 330 26.17 -27.89 -9.16
C VAL A 330 26.22 -29.10 -10.10
N ARG A 331 25.07 -29.53 -10.64
CA ARG A 331 24.96 -30.65 -11.61
C ARG A 331 25.74 -30.37 -12.89
N ASN A 332 25.72 -29.12 -13.36
CA ASN A 332 26.48 -28.67 -14.54
C ASN A 332 27.99 -28.56 -14.28
N GLY A 333 28.44 -28.76 -13.04
CA GLY A 333 29.85 -28.71 -12.65
C GLY A 333 30.36 -27.29 -12.36
N TYR A 334 29.47 -26.32 -12.18
CA TYR A 334 29.85 -24.92 -11.91
C TYR A 334 30.24 -24.65 -10.44
N GLY A 335 30.21 -25.69 -9.61
CA GLY A 335 30.64 -25.66 -8.22
C GLY A 335 29.49 -25.38 -7.25
N SER A 336 29.82 -25.34 -5.96
CA SER A 336 28.86 -25.26 -4.84
C SER A 336 29.06 -24.00 -3.99
N ILE A 337 29.60 -22.93 -4.58
CA ILE A 337 29.86 -21.65 -3.90
C ILE A 337 29.13 -20.57 -4.67
N ALA A 338 28.31 -19.78 -3.98
CA ALA A 338 27.55 -18.70 -4.59
C ALA A 338 28.46 -17.56 -5.10
N PRO A 339 28.13 -16.92 -6.23
CA PRO A 339 27.17 -17.38 -7.24
C PRO A 339 27.80 -18.48 -8.10
N ASN A 340 27.13 -19.64 -8.21
CA ASN A 340 27.61 -20.77 -9.02
C ASN A 340 26.92 -20.89 -10.38
N ASP A 341 25.78 -20.23 -10.53
CA ASP A 341 25.09 -20.10 -11.80
C ASP A 341 25.00 -18.59 -12.07
N TRP A 342 25.52 -18.17 -13.21
CA TRP A 342 25.54 -16.78 -13.66
C TRP A 342 25.92 -16.74 -15.13
N VAL A 343 25.66 -15.60 -15.79
CA VAL A 343 25.88 -15.42 -17.23
C VAL A 343 27.38 -15.29 -17.55
N PHE A 344 28.12 -16.39 -17.43
CA PHE A 344 29.60 -16.44 -17.40
C PHE A 344 30.28 -16.00 -18.69
N TRP A 345 29.53 -15.94 -19.78
CA TRP A 345 30.01 -15.47 -21.08
C TRP A 345 29.94 -13.93 -21.22
N LEU A 346 29.31 -13.21 -20.30
CA LEU A 346 29.37 -11.75 -20.25
C LEU A 346 30.67 -11.28 -19.56
N GLU A 347 31.21 -10.16 -20.05
CA GLU A 347 32.48 -9.63 -19.54
C GLU A 347 32.33 -9.04 -18.13
N GLY A 348 33.26 -9.41 -17.24
CA GLY A 348 33.39 -8.79 -15.92
C GLY A 348 32.26 -9.15 -14.95
N GLU A 349 31.67 -8.14 -14.31
CA GLU A 349 30.63 -8.34 -13.31
C GLU A 349 29.21 -8.36 -13.90
N GLU A 350 29.03 -7.99 -15.19
CA GLU A 350 27.71 -7.73 -15.81
C GLU A 350 26.75 -8.93 -15.82
N GLY A 351 27.30 -10.15 -15.75
CA GLY A 351 26.54 -11.40 -15.71
C GLY A 351 26.21 -11.91 -14.30
N LYS A 352 26.82 -11.37 -13.25
CA LYS A 352 26.64 -11.86 -11.87
C LYS A 352 25.31 -11.36 -11.27
N PRO A 353 24.83 -11.93 -10.14
CA PRO A 353 23.65 -11.41 -9.45
C PRO A 353 23.82 -9.96 -8.97
N LEU A 354 22.73 -9.23 -8.76
CA LEU A 354 22.81 -7.80 -8.41
C LEU A 354 23.42 -7.54 -7.01
N ILE A 355 23.29 -8.49 -6.07
CA ILE A 355 23.72 -8.33 -4.68
C ILE A 355 24.65 -9.48 -4.27
N GLU A 356 25.80 -9.11 -3.73
CA GLU A 356 26.81 -10.05 -3.22
C GLU A 356 26.51 -10.50 -1.79
N TYR A 357 26.73 -11.79 -1.50
CA TYR A 357 26.71 -12.31 -0.13
C TYR A 357 28.13 -12.33 0.47
N ILE A 358 28.34 -11.57 1.54
CA ILE A 358 29.62 -11.48 2.24
C ILE A 358 29.66 -12.51 3.36
N ALA A 359 30.14 -13.72 3.05
CA ALA A 359 30.18 -14.85 3.98
C ALA A 359 30.93 -14.57 5.29
N ALA A 360 31.95 -13.70 5.26
CA ALA A 360 32.73 -13.35 6.46
C ALA A 360 31.92 -12.56 7.50
N THR A 361 30.87 -11.85 7.08
CA THR A 361 30.06 -10.96 7.93
C THR A 361 28.59 -11.34 7.96
N GLY A 362 28.13 -12.25 7.10
CA GLY A 362 26.72 -12.59 6.95
C GLY A 362 25.89 -11.42 6.43
N SER A 363 26.47 -10.57 5.57
CA SER A 363 25.82 -9.34 5.10
C SER A 363 25.71 -9.30 3.59
N TRP A 364 24.75 -8.52 3.10
CA TRP A 364 24.47 -8.35 1.67
C TRP A 364 24.99 -7.00 1.16
N MET A 365 25.68 -7.01 0.03
CA MET A 365 26.30 -5.82 -0.56
C MET A 365 25.89 -5.65 -2.02
N PRO A 366 25.18 -4.56 -2.39
CA PRO A 366 24.85 -4.29 -3.79
C PRO A 366 26.10 -4.13 -4.66
N ARG A 367 26.15 -4.85 -5.79
CA ARG A 367 27.19 -4.69 -6.82
C ARG A 367 26.96 -3.41 -7.64
N LYS A 368 27.93 -3.00 -8.45
CA LYS A 368 27.81 -1.77 -9.25
C LYS A 368 26.58 -1.79 -10.16
N GLN A 369 26.32 -2.92 -10.79
CA GLN A 369 25.16 -3.16 -11.65
C GLN A 369 23.80 -3.02 -10.96
N PHE A 370 23.71 -3.20 -9.64
CA PHE A 370 22.48 -2.87 -8.89
C PHE A 370 22.12 -1.40 -9.08
N TYR A 371 23.11 -0.51 -8.93
CA TYR A 371 22.92 0.93 -9.06
C TYR A 371 22.78 1.40 -10.51
N GLU A 372 23.26 0.60 -11.48
CA GLU A 372 23.02 0.84 -12.90
C GLU A 372 21.58 0.46 -13.28
N ASN A 373 21.10 -0.71 -12.87
CA ASN A 373 19.73 -1.16 -13.12
C ASN A 373 18.69 -0.31 -12.35
N ALA A 374 19.02 0.18 -11.16
CA ALA A 374 18.17 1.11 -10.40
C ALA A 374 17.84 2.41 -11.17
N GLN A 375 18.62 2.78 -12.19
CA GLN A 375 18.30 3.92 -13.07
C GLN A 375 17.02 3.70 -13.90
N LEU A 376 16.67 2.44 -14.19
CA LEU A 376 15.39 2.10 -14.81
C LEU A 376 14.39 1.68 -13.74
N MET A 377 14.72 0.64 -12.98
CA MET A 377 13.77 -0.07 -12.10
C MET A 377 13.17 0.83 -11.03
N LYS A 378 13.94 1.79 -10.50
CA LYS A 378 13.47 2.68 -9.43
C LYS A 378 12.52 3.77 -9.93
N TYR A 379 12.72 4.23 -11.15
CA TYR A 379 12.09 5.46 -11.65
C TYR A 379 10.97 5.18 -12.64
N VAL A 380 11.08 4.13 -13.46
CA VAL A 380 10.02 3.71 -14.38
C VAL A 380 9.05 2.79 -13.62
N ARG A 381 7.82 3.26 -13.39
CA ARG A 381 6.82 2.54 -12.59
C ARG A 381 5.95 1.62 -13.45
N PRO A 382 5.33 0.57 -12.88
CA PRO A 382 4.24 -0.15 -13.55
C PRO A 382 3.20 0.83 -14.12
N GLY A 383 2.75 0.59 -15.35
CA GLY A 383 1.85 1.47 -16.11
C GLY A 383 2.54 2.59 -16.90
N SER A 384 3.86 2.76 -16.78
CA SER A 384 4.58 3.80 -17.54
C SER A 384 4.53 3.53 -19.04
N VAL A 385 4.34 4.56 -19.86
CA VAL A 385 4.34 4.43 -21.33
C VAL A 385 5.71 4.88 -21.85
N ARG A 386 6.40 4.02 -22.61
CA ARG A 386 7.62 4.43 -23.33
C ARG A 386 7.25 5.40 -24.45
N ILE A 387 7.95 6.53 -24.53
CA ILE A 387 7.68 7.63 -25.46
C ILE A 387 8.87 7.90 -26.39
N GLY A 388 8.62 8.68 -27.46
CA GLY A 388 9.59 8.96 -28.52
C GLY A 388 10.86 9.65 -28.04
N THR A 389 12.02 9.15 -28.47
CA THR A 389 13.33 9.82 -28.32
C THR A 389 14.03 9.91 -29.68
N THR A 390 14.58 11.09 -30.02
CA THR A 390 15.38 11.29 -31.24
C THR A 390 16.58 12.21 -30.97
N GLY A 391 17.61 12.12 -31.81
CA GLY A 391 18.84 12.93 -31.70
C GLY A 391 19.97 12.30 -30.88
N GLN A 392 19.76 11.09 -30.36
CA GLN A 392 20.80 10.23 -29.78
C GLN A 392 21.77 9.66 -30.83
N ASP A 393 22.96 9.23 -30.38
CA ASP A 393 24.00 8.60 -31.21
C ASP A 393 24.67 7.42 -30.47
N SER A 394 25.75 6.85 -31.04
CA SER A 394 26.46 5.73 -30.40
C SER A 394 27.12 6.08 -29.06
N ASN A 395 27.36 7.36 -28.80
CA ASN A 395 27.98 7.83 -27.57
C ASN A 395 26.95 8.05 -26.46
N LEU A 396 25.70 8.35 -26.78
CA LEU A 396 24.63 8.57 -25.81
C LEU A 396 23.37 7.82 -26.22
N GLN A 397 23.04 6.74 -25.50
CA GLN A 397 21.79 6.00 -25.66
C GLN A 397 20.76 6.49 -24.64
N VAL A 398 19.52 6.75 -25.05
CA VAL A 398 18.47 7.38 -24.24
C VAL A 398 17.08 6.84 -24.57
N TYR A 399 16.34 6.54 -23.52
CA TYR A 399 14.92 6.20 -23.56
C TYR A 399 14.15 7.14 -22.64
N ALA A 400 12.89 7.39 -22.98
CA ALA A 400 12.01 8.23 -22.17
C ALA A 400 10.70 7.51 -21.90
N PHE A 401 10.15 7.78 -20.72
CA PHE A 401 8.92 7.19 -20.22
C PHE A 401 8.04 8.28 -19.63
N HIS A 402 6.74 8.12 -19.82
CA HIS A 402 5.71 8.88 -19.14
C HIS A 402 5.05 7.97 -18.11
N ASN A 403 5.35 8.22 -16.84
CA ASN A 403 4.82 7.43 -15.74
C ASN A 403 3.31 7.68 -15.55
N PRO A 404 2.56 6.79 -14.88
CA PRO A 404 1.14 7.02 -14.57
C PRO A 404 0.90 8.23 -13.68
N ASP A 405 1.89 8.55 -12.84
CA ASP A 405 1.92 9.75 -12.03
C ASP A 405 2.33 11.01 -12.78
N GLY A 406 2.46 10.88 -14.11
CA GLY A 406 2.85 11.82 -15.15
C GLY A 406 4.24 12.45 -15.05
N ASN A 407 5.09 11.95 -14.15
CA ASN A 407 6.50 12.25 -14.20
C ASN A 407 7.09 11.75 -15.54
N ILE A 408 8.04 12.50 -16.08
CA ILE A 408 8.84 12.03 -17.22
C ILE A 408 10.15 11.51 -16.69
N VAL A 409 10.50 10.30 -17.10
CA VAL A 409 11.75 9.63 -16.78
C VAL A 409 12.53 9.46 -18.06
N ILE A 410 13.71 10.07 -18.15
CA ILE A 410 14.63 9.97 -19.28
C ILE A 410 15.86 9.21 -18.77
N SER A 411 16.00 7.95 -19.13
CA SER A 411 17.08 7.09 -18.65
C SER A 411 17.96 6.63 -19.81
N GLY A 412 19.24 6.43 -19.56
CA GLY A 412 20.18 6.13 -20.63
C GLY A 412 21.61 5.89 -20.17
N ARG A 413 22.51 5.80 -21.14
CA ARG A 413 23.94 5.57 -20.90
C ARG A 413 24.80 6.50 -21.77
N ASN A 414 25.76 7.16 -21.15
CA ASN A 414 26.90 7.78 -21.84
C ASN A 414 28.01 6.73 -22.00
N ASN A 415 28.28 6.33 -23.23
CA ASN A 415 29.30 5.35 -23.60
C ASN A 415 30.68 5.98 -23.85
N SER A 416 30.80 7.30 -23.83
CA SER A 416 32.07 7.99 -24.07
C SER A 416 32.89 8.18 -22.79
N ASP A 417 34.20 8.34 -22.98
CA ASP A 417 35.20 8.63 -21.94
C ASP A 417 35.16 10.10 -21.44
N ARG A 418 34.17 10.87 -21.89
CA ARG A 418 34.02 12.30 -21.62
C ARG A 418 32.58 12.65 -21.28
N SER A 419 32.38 13.75 -20.56
CA SER A 419 31.03 14.25 -20.31
C SER A 419 30.38 14.75 -21.60
N ILE A 420 29.08 14.50 -21.74
CA ILE A 420 28.25 14.93 -22.87
C ILE A 420 27.28 16.00 -22.37
N ALA A 421 27.26 17.15 -23.02
CA ALA A 421 26.24 18.16 -22.81
C ALA A 421 25.01 17.80 -23.65
N VAL A 422 23.86 17.64 -22.99
CA VAL A 422 22.58 17.35 -23.62
C VAL A 422 21.72 18.59 -23.61
N ASP A 423 21.28 18.99 -24.80
CA ASP A 423 20.26 20.02 -25.03
C ASP A 423 18.96 19.33 -25.43
N GLY A 424 18.07 19.16 -24.45
CA GLY A 424 16.80 18.48 -24.60
C GLY A 424 15.64 19.41 -24.94
N ILE A 425 14.73 18.95 -25.80
CA ILE A 425 13.43 19.58 -26.09
C ILE A 425 12.32 18.58 -25.80
N LEU A 426 11.29 19.04 -25.08
CA LEU A 426 10.06 18.30 -24.78
C LEU A 426 8.96 18.75 -25.74
N SER A 427 8.46 17.83 -26.56
CA SER A 427 7.36 18.04 -27.52
C SER A 427 6.15 17.23 -27.07
N ASP A 428 4.95 17.81 -27.18
CA ASP A 428 3.69 17.16 -26.76
C ASP A 428 3.71 16.62 -25.32
N LEU A 429 4.47 17.33 -24.47
CA LEU A 429 4.67 17.06 -23.06
C LEU A 429 4.60 18.39 -22.31
N SER A 430 4.07 18.34 -21.10
CA SER A 430 4.12 19.46 -20.16
C SER A 430 5.57 19.77 -19.77
N ALA A 431 5.85 21.04 -19.48
CA ALA A 431 7.16 21.47 -19.04
C ALA A 431 7.57 20.74 -17.75
N LEU A 432 8.80 20.22 -17.71
CA LEU A 432 9.35 19.63 -16.51
C LEU A 432 9.72 20.72 -15.50
N LYS A 433 9.41 20.48 -14.23
CA LYS A 433 9.88 21.25 -13.08
C LYS A 433 10.70 20.35 -12.17
N ASN A 434 11.58 20.95 -11.36
CA ASN A 434 12.39 20.25 -10.39
C ASN A 434 13.20 19.08 -10.98
N MET A 435 13.73 19.26 -12.20
CA MET A 435 14.51 18.21 -12.85
C MET A 435 15.74 17.86 -12.03
N LYS A 436 15.98 16.57 -11.92
CA LYS A 436 17.15 15.98 -11.28
C LYS A 436 17.84 15.06 -12.26
N LEU A 437 19.15 15.20 -12.39
CA LEU A 437 20.01 14.21 -13.01
C LEU A 437 20.54 13.31 -11.89
N ILE A 438 20.37 12.01 -12.02
CA ILE A 438 20.91 11.00 -11.12
C ILE A 438 21.79 10.08 -11.96
N TYR A 439 23.01 9.78 -11.52
CA TYR A 439 23.91 8.95 -12.32
C TYR A 439 24.74 7.98 -11.47
N THR A 440 25.15 6.89 -12.12
CA THR A 440 26.03 5.84 -11.61
C THR A 440 27.18 5.67 -12.59
N ASN A 441 28.41 5.60 -12.09
CA ASN A 441 29.59 5.25 -12.87
C ASN A 441 30.57 4.46 -12.01
N SER A 442 31.79 4.20 -12.49
CA SER A 442 32.81 3.46 -11.72
C SER A 442 33.11 4.04 -10.32
N LYS A 443 32.91 5.35 -10.11
CA LYS A 443 33.29 6.06 -8.87
C LYS A 443 32.12 6.31 -7.91
N VAL A 444 30.91 6.51 -8.41
CA VAL A 444 29.74 6.90 -7.62
C VAL A 444 28.51 6.06 -7.95
N ASN A 445 27.59 5.96 -6.97
CA ASN A 445 26.36 5.17 -7.05
C ASN A 445 25.17 6.10 -6.82
N LEU A 446 24.25 6.20 -7.79
CA LEU A 446 22.99 6.97 -7.69
C LEU A 446 23.12 8.38 -7.10
N ILE A 447 24.14 9.14 -7.52
CA ILE A 447 24.34 10.50 -7.00
C ILE A 447 23.53 11.52 -7.81
N GLU A 448 22.93 12.50 -7.14
CA GLU A 448 22.27 13.64 -7.77
C GLU A 448 23.33 14.62 -8.31
N GLY A 449 23.26 14.92 -9.60
CA GLY A 449 24.11 15.89 -10.28
C GLY A 449 23.59 17.32 -10.11
N HIS A 450 24.50 18.29 -10.02
CA HIS A 450 24.18 19.70 -9.75
C HIS A 450 23.98 20.57 -11.02
N GLU A 451 24.14 20.01 -12.23
CA GLU A 451 24.14 20.75 -13.49
C GLU A 451 22.97 20.35 -14.40
N SER A 452 21.73 20.62 -13.96
CA SER A 452 20.57 20.61 -14.86
C SER A 452 19.80 21.93 -14.78
N VAL A 453 19.50 22.52 -15.94
CA VAL A 453 18.74 23.77 -16.06
C VAL A 453 17.53 23.52 -16.94
N VAL A 454 16.35 23.93 -16.48
CA VAL A 454 15.10 23.81 -17.23
C VAL A 454 14.57 25.19 -17.58
N THR A 455 14.15 25.37 -18.82
CA THR A 455 13.57 26.63 -19.30
C THR A 455 12.38 26.33 -20.19
N GLY A 456 11.17 26.33 -19.61
CA GLY A 456 9.95 25.97 -20.35
C GLY A 456 9.99 24.51 -20.83
N ASN A 457 9.89 24.30 -22.14
CA ASN A 457 9.90 22.97 -22.77
C ASN A 457 11.30 22.49 -23.17
N SER A 458 12.37 23.10 -22.64
CA SER A 458 13.74 22.63 -22.88
C SER A 458 14.50 22.39 -21.59
N PHE A 459 15.43 21.46 -21.64
CA PHE A 459 16.35 21.17 -20.55
C PHE A 459 17.79 21.09 -21.05
N ARG A 460 18.73 21.42 -20.17
CA ARG A 460 20.15 21.18 -20.39
C ARG A 460 20.69 20.33 -19.26
N ALA A 461 21.46 19.29 -19.58
CA ALA A 461 22.09 18.41 -18.60
C ALA A 461 23.51 18.04 -19.03
N SER A 462 24.44 17.93 -18.08
CA SER A 462 25.81 17.46 -18.33
C SER A 462 25.93 16.01 -17.84
N ILE A 463 25.92 15.06 -18.78
CA ILE A 463 25.96 13.62 -18.47
C ILE A 463 27.41 13.16 -18.31
N PRO A 464 27.83 12.67 -17.14
CA PRO A 464 29.21 12.26 -16.90
C PRO A 464 29.68 11.14 -17.84
N ALA A 465 30.99 11.09 -18.09
CA ALA A 465 31.63 9.99 -18.83
C ALA A 465 31.28 8.61 -18.24
N GLU A 466 31.16 7.62 -19.12
CA GLU A 466 30.98 6.19 -18.78
C GLU A 466 29.96 5.97 -17.66
N SER A 467 28.77 6.55 -17.82
CA SER A 467 27.74 6.54 -16.78
C SER A 467 26.39 6.08 -17.30
N VAL A 468 25.64 5.39 -16.43
CA VAL A 468 24.20 5.18 -16.58
C VAL A 468 23.51 6.27 -15.79
N PHE A 469 22.50 6.90 -16.39
CA PHE A 469 21.87 8.09 -15.84
C PHE A 469 20.36 8.03 -15.96
N THR A 470 19.70 8.78 -15.08
CA THR A 470 18.28 9.10 -15.14
C THR A 470 18.11 10.58 -14.94
N ILE A 471 17.35 11.21 -15.82
CA ILE A 471 16.83 12.54 -15.64
C ILE A 471 15.34 12.39 -15.36
N THR A 472 14.87 12.91 -14.23
CA THR A 472 13.47 12.86 -13.85
C THR A 472 13.00 14.23 -13.36
N GLY A 473 11.74 14.57 -13.62
CA GLY A 473 11.12 15.81 -13.21
C GLY A 473 9.59 15.73 -13.23
N THR A 474 8.94 16.63 -12.50
CA THR A 474 7.48 16.69 -12.40
C THR A 474 6.91 17.53 -13.53
N THR A 475 5.89 17.06 -14.24
CA THR A 475 5.23 17.87 -15.27
C THR A 475 4.05 18.65 -14.69
N ASP A 476 3.82 19.89 -15.17
CA ASP A 476 2.58 20.61 -14.85
C ASP A 476 1.38 19.80 -15.37
N GLY A 477 0.57 19.30 -14.44
CA GLY A 477 -0.58 18.43 -14.74
C GLY A 477 -0.47 17.01 -14.19
N SER A 478 0.66 16.64 -13.60
CA SER A 478 0.78 15.36 -12.91
C SER A 478 1.60 15.51 -11.62
N SER A 479 0.84 15.68 -10.55
CA SER A 479 1.30 15.26 -9.25
C SER A 479 1.63 13.77 -9.34
N SER A 480 2.76 13.38 -8.77
CA SER A 480 2.92 12.08 -8.14
C SER A 480 1.56 11.48 -7.74
N MET A 481 1.27 10.22 -8.04
CA MET A 481 0.28 9.45 -7.27
C MET A 481 0.84 9.10 -5.88
N ASN A 482 1.81 9.87 -5.36
CA ASN A 482 1.62 10.42 -4.01
C ASN A 482 0.64 11.57 -4.16
N ALA A 483 -0.67 11.28 -4.09
CA ALA A 483 -1.70 12.31 -4.04
C ALA A 483 -1.18 13.47 -3.18
N LYS A 484 -1.07 14.68 -3.74
CA LYS A 484 -0.69 15.86 -2.96
C LYS A 484 -1.60 15.85 -1.73
N LYS A 485 -1.01 15.70 -0.55
CA LYS A 485 -1.73 15.71 0.71
C LYS A 485 -2.02 17.17 1.07
N PRO A 486 -3.27 17.58 1.35
CA PRO A 486 -3.56 18.95 1.77
C PRO A 486 -3.01 19.26 3.17
N GLU A 487 -2.77 18.25 3.99
CA GLU A 487 -2.24 18.35 5.36
C GLU A 487 -0.70 18.35 5.43
N PRO A 488 -0.10 18.96 6.48
CA PRO A 488 1.33 18.85 6.76
C PRO A 488 1.76 17.41 7.10
N SER A 489 3.05 17.11 6.97
CA SER A 489 3.59 15.74 7.09
C SER A 489 3.44 15.08 8.46
N ASP A 490 3.20 15.85 9.52
CA ASP A 490 2.95 15.35 10.88
C ASP A 490 1.46 15.09 11.16
N TRP A 491 0.61 15.20 10.14
CA TRP A 491 -0.81 14.89 10.18
C TRP A 491 -1.12 13.62 9.37
N TYR A 492 -2.01 12.80 9.92
CA TYR A 492 -2.37 11.51 9.33
C TYR A 492 -3.89 11.40 9.21
N ALA A 493 -4.37 11.23 7.98
CA ALA A 493 -5.77 10.99 7.68
C ALA A 493 -6.20 9.56 8.09
N GLY A 494 -7.38 9.42 8.68
CA GLY A 494 -7.96 8.12 8.98
C GLY A 494 -9.48 8.14 9.12
N ASP A 495 -10.06 6.96 9.18
CA ASP A 495 -11.49 6.73 9.31
C ASP A 495 -11.77 5.89 10.56
N ILE A 496 -12.59 6.42 11.48
CA ILE A 496 -12.84 5.79 12.79
C ILE A 496 -14.00 4.79 12.76
N HIS A 497 -14.77 4.72 11.66
CA HIS A 497 -16.07 4.05 11.64
C HIS A 497 -16.24 3.23 10.36
N ILE A 498 -15.61 2.05 10.34
CA ILE A 498 -15.70 1.08 9.24
C ILE A 498 -16.30 -0.24 9.72
N HIS A 499 -17.17 -0.82 8.91
CA HIS A 499 -17.67 -2.18 9.04
C HIS A 499 -17.37 -2.98 7.77
N ARG A 500 -17.43 -4.30 7.90
CA ARG A 500 -17.36 -5.20 6.74
C ARG A 500 -18.69 -5.34 6.01
N ASN A 501 -19.79 -4.96 6.66
CA ASN A 501 -21.12 -4.99 6.09
C ASN A 501 -22.05 -4.02 6.84
N CYS A 502 -23.29 -3.91 6.38
CA CYS A 502 -24.37 -3.27 7.12
C CYS A 502 -25.55 -4.24 7.23
N GLY A 503 -25.51 -5.17 8.18
CA GLY A 503 -26.58 -6.15 8.39
C GLY A 503 -26.93 -6.99 7.16
N ASP A 504 -28.21 -7.28 6.95
CA ASP A 504 -28.67 -8.12 5.83
C ASP A 504 -28.71 -7.41 4.47
N VAL A 505 -28.43 -6.10 4.41
CA VAL A 505 -28.56 -5.31 3.17
C VAL A 505 -27.28 -5.28 2.33
N THR A 506 -26.12 -5.62 2.89
CA THR A 506 -24.85 -5.70 2.14
C THR A 506 -24.16 -7.04 2.33
N SER A 507 -23.35 -7.44 1.33
CA SER A 507 -22.42 -8.55 1.47
C SER A 507 -21.33 -8.23 2.52
N ILE A 508 -20.77 -9.26 3.13
CA ILE A 508 -19.61 -9.16 4.01
C ILE A 508 -18.35 -9.04 3.14
N ILE A 509 -17.65 -7.92 3.29
CA ILE A 509 -16.40 -7.61 2.60
C ILE A 509 -15.25 -8.44 3.19
N SER A 510 -14.29 -8.83 2.36
CA SER A 510 -13.13 -9.59 2.84
C SER A 510 -12.21 -8.70 3.65
N GLU A 511 -11.62 -9.24 4.72
CA GLU A 511 -10.63 -8.54 5.54
C GLU A 511 -9.42 -8.10 4.72
N THR A 512 -9.05 -8.91 3.72
CA THR A 512 -7.93 -8.66 2.82
C THR A 512 -8.19 -7.51 1.84
N GLU A 513 -9.43 -7.06 1.67
CA GLU A 513 -9.78 -5.94 0.79
C GLU A 513 -9.69 -4.59 1.50
N LEU A 514 -9.72 -4.59 2.85
CA LEU A 514 -9.83 -3.37 3.65
C LEU A 514 -8.66 -2.41 3.41
N THR A 515 -7.43 -2.92 3.27
CA THR A 515 -6.24 -2.08 3.05
C THR A 515 -6.27 -1.41 1.67
N ALA A 516 -6.69 -2.12 0.62
CA ALA A 516 -6.86 -1.54 -0.72
C ALA A 516 -7.97 -0.48 -0.75
N MET A 517 -9.03 -0.67 0.04
CA MET A 517 -10.12 0.30 0.15
C MET A 517 -9.72 1.62 0.84
N MET A 518 -8.55 1.68 1.49
CA MET A 518 -7.98 2.91 2.05
C MET A 518 -7.31 3.80 1.00
N GLU A 519 -7.03 3.28 -0.20
CA GLU A 519 -6.30 3.99 -1.25
C GLU A 519 -7.00 5.22 -1.81
N PRO A 520 -8.32 5.21 -2.12
CA PRO A 520 -8.99 6.33 -2.80
C PRO A 520 -8.87 7.66 -2.06
N ASN A 521 -8.88 7.63 -0.72
CA ASN A 521 -8.67 8.79 0.15
C ASN A 521 -7.37 8.71 0.93
N ASN A 522 -6.39 7.93 0.45
CA ASN A 522 -5.02 7.84 0.98
C ASN A 522 -4.92 7.81 2.52
N LEU A 523 -5.77 6.99 3.15
CA LEU A 523 -5.86 6.90 4.60
C LEU A 523 -4.63 6.19 5.18
N ALA A 524 -4.10 6.74 6.26
CA ALA A 524 -3.02 6.12 7.02
C ALA A 524 -3.53 5.07 8.01
N VAL A 525 -4.81 5.16 8.41
CA VAL A 525 -5.39 4.31 9.43
C VAL A 525 -6.91 4.19 9.28
N ILE A 526 -7.44 2.99 9.54
CA ILE A 526 -8.87 2.77 9.73
C ILE A 526 -9.12 1.98 11.02
N SER A 527 -10.28 2.23 11.64
CA SER A 527 -10.82 1.42 12.73
C SER A 527 -12.02 0.62 12.23
N VAL A 528 -11.90 -0.70 12.28
CA VAL A 528 -12.93 -1.66 11.87
C VAL A 528 -13.70 -2.09 13.12
N LEU A 529 -14.96 -1.71 13.20
CA LEU A 529 -15.77 -1.86 14.39
C LEU A 529 -16.55 -3.17 14.36
N ALA A 530 -16.21 -4.06 15.28
CA ALA A 530 -17.00 -5.22 15.62
C ALA A 530 -18.20 -4.81 16.48
N ASP A 531 -19.38 -5.27 16.12
CA ASP A 531 -20.60 -4.96 16.87
C ASP A 531 -20.65 -5.79 18.16
N MET A 532 -20.39 -5.13 19.29
CA MET A 532 -20.56 -5.73 20.63
C MET A 532 -22.01 -5.77 21.06
N GLY A 533 -22.87 -4.97 20.44
CA GLY A 533 -24.29 -4.82 20.70
C GLY A 533 -25.13 -5.95 20.12
N ASN A 534 -26.02 -5.56 19.22
CA ASN A 534 -27.11 -6.35 18.65
C ASN A 534 -26.71 -7.28 17.54
N GLY A 535 -25.52 -7.14 16.97
CA GLY A 535 -25.20 -7.78 15.69
C GLY A 535 -26.03 -7.20 14.55
N GLU A 536 -26.34 -5.89 14.64
CA GLU A 536 -26.79 -5.08 13.51
C GLU A 536 -25.76 -5.13 12.37
N VAL A 537 -24.47 -5.18 12.71
CA VAL A 537 -23.38 -5.51 11.78
C VAL A 537 -23.04 -7.00 11.90
N LYS A 538 -22.97 -7.69 10.75
CA LYS A 538 -22.50 -9.08 10.63
C LYS A 538 -21.04 -9.09 10.16
N ASP A 539 -20.18 -9.95 10.63
CA ASP A 539 -20.38 -11.18 11.39
C ASP A 539 -19.78 -11.00 12.79
N SER A 540 -20.51 -10.34 13.68
CA SER A 540 -20.00 -9.94 15.01
C SER A 540 -19.34 -11.08 15.79
N ARG A 541 -19.80 -12.32 15.64
CA ARG A 541 -19.18 -13.49 16.30
C ARG A 541 -17.76 -13.77 15.81
N SER A 542 -17.47 -13.54 14.54
CA SER A 542 -16.13 -13.72 13.98
C SER A 542 -15.29 -12.46 14.05
N ASP A 543 -15.90 -11.28 14.17
CA ASP A 543 -15.20 -10.00 14.25
C ASP A 543 -14.80 -9.62 15.68
N LEU A 544 -15.63 -9.91 16.70
CA LEU A 544 -15.32 -9.62 18.11
C LEU A 544 -13.97 -10.20 18.59
N PRO A 545 -13.61 -11.46 18.29
CA PRO A 545 -12.31 -12.01 18.69
C PRO A 545 -11.09 -11.33 18.04
N LYS A 546 -11.28 -10.51 17.01
CA LYS A 546 -10.21 -9.79 16.33
C LYS A 546 -9.83 -8.50 17.06
N VAL A 547 -10.73 -7.98 17.88
CA VAL A 547 -10.42 -6.91 18.84
C VAL A 547 -9.52 -7.52 19.90
N ASN A 548 -8.21 -7.34 19.76
CA ASN A 548 -7.19 -8.00 20.59
C ASN A 548 -6.05 -7.06 21.00
N GLY A 549 -6.22 -5.74 20.79
CA GLY A 549 -5.23 -4.71 21.09
C GLY A 549 -4.06 -4.61 20.12
N SER A 550 -4.03 -5.42 19.06
CA SER A 550 -2.98 -5.40 18.03
C SER A 550 -3.53 -4.96 16.68
N ASP A 551 -2.68 -4.34 15.85
CA ASP A 551 -3.02 -4.03 14.47
C ASP A 551 -3.27 -5.34 13.69
N ALA A 552 -4.20 -5.31 12.74
CA ALA A 552 -4.57 -6.48 11.95
C ALA A 552 -3.37 -6.98 11.12
N ALA A 553 -3.28 -8.30 10.92
CA ALA A 553 -2.15 -8.93 10.25
C ALA A 553 -1.95 -8.49 8.79
N TYR A 554 -2.98 -7.93 8.16
CA TYR A 554 -2.99 -7.39 6.81
C TYR A 554 -2.84 -5.86 6.76
N SER A 555 -2.41 -5.24 7.88
CA SER A 555 -1.89 -3.87 7.86
C SER A 555 -0.60 -3.82 7.04
N GLU A 556 -0.38 -2.72 6.32
CA GLU A 556 0.76 -2.50 5.45
C GLU A 556 1.58 -1.28 5.91
N PRO A 557 2.85 -1.13 5.50
CA PRO A 557 3.62 0.08 5.79
C PRO A 557 2.87 1.34 5.34
N GLY A 558 2.50 2.20 6.30
CA GLY A 558 1.75 3.43 6.04
C GLY A 558 0.23 3.28 6.01
N ARG A 559 -0.32 2.07 6.20
CA ARG A 559 -1.76 1.78 6.28
C ARG A 559 -2.07 0.82 7.42
N ILE A 560 -2.57 1.35 8.52
CA ILE A 560 -2.95 0.56 9.69
C ILE A 560 -4.42 0.18 9.62
N VAL A 561 -4.73 -1.10 9.70
CA VAL A 561 -6.09 -1.58 9.96
C VAL A 561 -6.14 -2.06 11.40
N HIS A 562 -7.01 -1.45 12.22
CA HIS A 562 -7.18 -1.84 13.62
C HIS A 562 -8.61 -2.31 13.87
N TRP A 563 -8.75 -3.36 14.70
CA TRP A 563 -10.06 -3.87 15.11
C TRP A 563 -10.45 -3.28 16.45
N ASP A 564 -11.64 -2.70 16.49
CA ASP A 564 -12.25 -2.10 17.67
C ASP A 564 -13.73 -2.48 17.73
N ALA A 565 -14.52 -1.78 18.53
CA ALA A 565 -15.90 -2.13 18.71
C ALA A 565 -16.86 -0.95 18.83
N GLU A 566 -18.11 -1.25 18.57
CA GLU A 566 -19.24 -0.34 18.74
C GLU A 566 -20.37 -0.97 19.54
N TRP A 567 -21.31 -0.12 19.97
CA TRP A 567 -22.52 -0.53 20.65
C TRP A 567 -23.71 0.39 20.30
N HIS A 568 -24.81 -0.22 19.88
CA HIS A 568 -26.10 0.42 19.61
C HIS A 568 -27.10 0.21 20.76
N PHE A 569 -27.71 1.29 21.26
CA PHE A 569 -28.82 1.23 22.21
C PHE A 569 -30.14 1.38 21.43
N ASP A 570 -30.82 0.27 21.11
CA ASP A 570 -32.07 0.25 20.32
C ASP A 570 -33.35 0.36 21.21
N PRO A 571 -34.01 1.55 21.27
CA PRO A 571 -35.26 1.74 22.00
C PRO A 571 -36.50 1.30 21.21
N ALA A 572 -36.39 1.06 19.90
CA ALA A 572 -37.50 0.65 19.04
C ALA A 572 -37.69 -0.88 19.07
N GLY A 573 -36.61 -1.65 19.19
CA GLY A 573 -36.61 -3.12 19.32
C GLY A 573 -36.68 -3.84 17.97
N VAL A 574 -35.95 -3.34 16.97
CA VAL A 574 -35.84 -3.94 15.64
C VAL A 574 -34.81 -5.07 15.60
N THR A 575 -33.80 -5.05 16.48
CA THR A 575 -32.66 -6.00 16.45
C THR A 575 -32.43 -6.78 17.75
N PHE A 576 -33.04 -6.40 18.89
CA PHE A 576 -33.02 -7.17 20.16
C PHE A 576 -34.42 -7.46 20.71
N GLU A 577 -34.55 -8.56 21.49
CA GLU A 577 -35.71 -8.78 22.37
C GLU A 577 -35.79 -7.76 23.53
N ASN A 578 -34.66 -7.19 23.96
CA ASN A 578 -34.55 -6.23 25.07
C ASN A 578 -34.25 -4.83 24.54
N LYS A 579 -34.92 -3.80 25.09
CA LYS A 579 -34.82 -2.40 24.64
C LYS A 579 -34.00 -1.59 25.62
N ALA A 580 -33.12 -0.72 25.13
CA ALA A 580 -32.29 0.17 25.95
C ALA A 580 -32.20 1.57 25.34
N LEU A 581 -31.80 2.54 26.16
CA LEU A 581 -31.65 3.94 25.77
C LEU A 581 -30.21 4.39 26.00
N GLY A 582 -29.61 5.06 25.01
CA GLY A 582 -28.27 5.65 25.16
C GLY A 582 -27.76 6.35 23.90
N GLY A 583 -28.03 5.78 22.72
CA GLY A 583 -27.51 6.21 21.42
C GLY A 583 -26.59 5.16 20.79
N HIS A 584 -25.55 5.62 20.11
CA HIS A 584 -24.54 4.77 19.49
C HIS A 584 -23.16 5.24 19.92
N ILE A 585 -22.37 4.30 20.44
CA ILE A 585 -21.02 4.57 20.94
C ILE A 585 -20.00 3.70 20.22
N ILE A 586 -18.79 4.24 20.06
CA ILE A 586 -17.63 3.53 19.55
C ILE A 586 -16.50 3.58 20.58
N LEU A 587 -15.76 2.49 20.71
CA LEU A 587 -14.71 2.28 21.69
C LEU A 587 -13.43 1.92 20.94
N LEU A 588 -12.44 2.84 20.94
CA LEU A 588 -11.22 2.73 20.13
C LEU A 588 -9.99 2.43 20.99
N GLY A 589 -9.19 1.44 20.59
CA GLY A 589 -8.02 0.94 21.30
C GLY A 589 -8.36 -0.09 22.38
N LEU A 590 -9.33 -0.97 22.14
CA LEU A 590 -9.68 -2.06 23.05
C LEU A 590 -8.65 -3.21 22.99
N ASN A 591 -8.43 -3.88 24.12
CA ASN A 591 -7.57 -5.08 24.18
C ASN A 591 -8.35 -6.38 23.98
N GLU A 592 -9.65 -6.37 24.24
CA GLU A 592 -10.58 -7.47 23.97
C GLU A 592 -11.99 -6.92 23.77
N ALA A 593 -12.79 -7.62 22.96
CA ALA A 593 -14.22 -7.38 22.84
C ALA A 593 -15.04 -8.68 22.88
N HIS A 594 -16.20 -8.57 23.51
CA HIS A 594 -17.24 -9.59 23.53
C HIS A 594 -18.60 -8.92 23.70
N GLN A 595 -19.68 -9.66 23.51
CA GLN A 595 -21.03 -9.12 23.67
C GLN A 595 -21.33 -8.77 25.14
N ILE A 596 -21.67 -7.51 25.43
CA ILE A 596 -21.94 -7.01 26.80
C ILE A 596 -23.31 -6.35 26.90
N TRP A 597 -24.34 -7.06 27.33
CA TRP A 597 -25.64 -6.41 27.54
C TRP A 597 -25.66 -5.51 28.78
N ASP A 598 -25.89 -4.21 28.57
CA ASP A 598 -26.35 -3.29 29.62
C ASP A 598 -27.37 -2.25 29.11
N GLU A 599 -28.21 -1.77 30.03
CA GLU A 599 -29.26 -0.79 29.75
C GLU A 599 -28.73 0.65 29.73
N SER A 600 -27.50 0.88 30.21
CA SER A 600 -26.91 2.21 30.34
C SER A 600 -25.55 2.31 29.68
N SER A 601 -25.37 3.36 28.88
CA SER A 601 -24.11 3.71 28.20
C SER A 601 -22.90 3.69 29.13
N TYR A 602 -23.02 4.26 30.33
CA TYR A 602 -21.87 4.46 31.22
C TYR A 602 -21.12 3.19 31.61
N LYS A 603 -21.77 2.02 31.68
CA LYS A 603 -21.05 0.79 32.06
C LYS A 603 -20.23 0.23 30.92
N ILE A 604 -20.72 0.35 29.70
CA ILE A 604 -19.96 0.00 28.49
C ILE A 604 -18.77 0.95 28.36
N LEU A 605 -19.00 2.25 28.58
CA LEU A 605 -17.94 3.27 28.56
C LEU A 605 -16.87 3.05 29.65
N GLU A 606 -17.27 2.75 30.90
CA GLU A 606 -16.32 2.45 31.98
C GLU A 606 -15.58 1.13 31.76
N TRP A 607 -16.22 0.14 31.12
CA TRP A 607 -15.55 -1.09 30.70
C TRP A 607 -14.47 -0.79 29.64
N GLY A 608 -14.78 -0.02 28.61
CA GLY A 608 -13.80 0.42 27.60
C GLY A 608 -12.63 1.19 28.24
N LYS A 609 -12.96 2.12 29.14
CA LYS A 609 -11.97 2.89 29.91
C LYS A 609 -11.03 2.02 30.73
N SER A 610 -11.53 0.91 31.29
CA SER A 610 -10.70 -0.03 32.05
C SER A 610 -9.63 -0.73 31.20
N GLN A 611 -9.78 -0.68 29.88
CA GLN A 611 -8.83 -1.18 28.89
C GLN A 611 -7.94 -0.09 28.27
N ASP A 612 -8.02 1.15 28.77
CA ASP A 612 -7.34 2.33 28.20
C ASP A 612 -7.83 2.73 26.79
N ALA A 613 -9.00 2.25 26.37
CA ALA A 613 -9.65 2.71 25.15
C ALA A 613 -10.08 4.19 25.28
N ILE A 614 -10.29 4.85 24.13
CA ILE A 614 -10.99 6.13 24.05
C ILE A 614 -12.42 5.89 23.62
N MET A 615 -13.37 6.66 24.15
CA MET A 615 -14.79 6.42 23.89
C MET A 615 -15.48 7.67 23.33
N GLY A 616 -16.39 7.46 22.39
CA GLY A 616 -17.15 8.56 21.79
C GLY A 616 -18.56 8.16 21.40
N PHE A 617 -19.42 9.17 21.26
CA PHE A 617 -20.69 9.02 20.57
C PHE A 617 -20.51 9.37 19.10
N CYS A 618 -20.97 8.49 18.22
CA CYS A 618 -21.05 8.70 16.77
C CYS A 618 -22.46 9.16 16.38
N HIS A 619 -22.68 9.40 15.08
CA HIS A 619 -23.99 9.75 14.53
C HIS A 619 -24.64 10.99 15.15
N MET A 620 -23.81 11.94 15.57
CA MET A 620 -24.29 13.18 16.19
C MET A 620 -25.24 13.98 15.26
N GLN A 621 -25.25 13.68 13.96
CA GLN A 621 -26.16 14.29 12.97
C GLN A 621 -27.60 13.79 13.04
N TYR A 622 -27.92 12.82 13.91
CA TYR A 622 -29.32 12.53 14.24
C TYR A 622 -29.94 13.59 15.18
N LEU A 623 -29.14 14.51 15.71
CA LEU A 623 -29.63 15.67 16.46
C LEU A 623 -30.25 16.73 15.54
N ASN A 624 -31.09 17.59 16.11
CA ASN A 624 -31.84 18.61 15.39
C ASN A 624 -31.90 19.99 16.11
N ASP A 625 -30.87 20.31 16.91
CA ASP A 625 -30.77 21.54 17.72
C ASP A 625 -31.90 21.76 18.76
N ALA A 626 -32.75 20.75 18.98
CA ALA A 626 -33.76 20.73 20.03
C ALA A 626 -33.46 19.68 21.11
N ILE A 627 -34.17 19.76 22.23
CA ILE A 627 -34.18 18.70 23.23
C ILE A 627 -34.89 17.49 22.62
N GLN A 628 -34.19 16.36 22.56
CA GLN A 628 -34.68 15.16 21.89
C GLN A 628 -35.82 14.52 22.68
N ASN A 629 -36.91 14.23 21.98
CA ASN A 629 -38.03 13.43 22.48
C ASN A 629 -38.29 12.19 21.60
N ASP A 630 -37.75 12.20 20.38
CA ASP A 630 -37.73 11.04 19.50
C ASP A 630 -36.57 10.13 19.87
N LEU A 631 -36.76 8.83 19.67
CA LEU A 631 -35.82 7.79 20.06
C LEU A 631 -35.51 6.88 18.86
N THR A 632 -34.24 6.65 18.60
CA THR A 632 -33.72 5.66 17.63
C THR A 632 -32.45 5.02 18.21
N CYS A 633 -31.92 4.00 17.54
CA CYS A 633 -30.62 3.43 17.90
C CYS A 633 -29.46 4.45 17.80
N CYS A 634 -29.56 5.44 16.91
CA CYS A 634 -28.48 6.38 16.63
C CYS A 634 -28.58 7.71 17.39
N ILE A 635 -29.75 8.12 17.93
CA ILE A 635 -29.87 9.41 18.64
C ILE A 635 -29.10 9.36 19.97
N PRO A 636 -28.06 10.20 20.17
CA PRO A 636 -27.13 10.09 21.29
C PRO A 636 -27.67 10.68 22.61
N VAL A 637 -28.83 10.22 23.11
CA VAL A 637 -29.54 10.86 24.24
C VAL A 637 -28.67 11.08 25.50
N ASP A 638 -27.72 10.18 25.77
CA ASP A 638 -26.86 10.21 26.96
C ASP A 638 -25.61 11.10 26.84
N TYR A 639 -25.27 11.62 25.65
CA TYR A 639 -24.02 12.36 25.44
C TYR A 639 -23.75 13.48 26.46
N PRO A 640 -24.75 14.28 26.92
CA PRO A 640 -24.47 15.35 27.89
C PRO A 640 -24.14 14.81 29.27
N VAL A 641 -24.74 13.68 29.66
CA VAL A 641 -24.49 13.05 30.96
C VAL A 641 -23.05 12.53 30.98
N GLU A 642 -22.65 11.81 29.94
CA GLU A 642 -21.34 11.18 29.87
C GLU A 642 -20.21 12.21 29.68
N ALA A 643 -20.47 13.30 28.93
CA ALA A 643 -19.56 14.46 28.89
C ALA A 643 -19.32 15.06 30.28
N ALA A 644 -20.37 15.19 31.11
CA ALA A 644 -20.25 15.78 32.44
C ALA A 644 -19.38 14.97 33.40
N PHE A 645 -19.33 13.65 33.22
CA PHE A 645 -18.48 12.74 34.00
C PHE A 645 -17.10 12.51 33.41
N GLY A 646 -16.83 12.95 32.17
CA GLY A 646 -15.59 12.66 31.46
C GLY A 646 -15.42 11.17 31.19
N THR A 647 -16.53 10.49 30.87
CA THR A 647 -16.55 9.08 30.45
C THR A 647 -16.50 8.93 28.93
N ILE A 648 -16.57 10.04 28.19
CA ILE A 648 -16.29 10.12 26.76
C ILE A 648 -15.14 11.09 26.51
N ASP A 649 -14.37 10.83 25.45
CA ASP A 649 -13.19 11.58 25.03
C ASP A 649 -13.46 12.40 23.76
N PHE A 650 -14.41 11.99 22.92
CA PHE A 650 -14.74 12.66 21.66
C PHE A 650 -16.22 12.50 21.26
N LEU A 651 -16.64 13.29 20.27
CA LEU A 651 -17.89 13.14 19.55
C LEU A 651 -17.58 13.03 18.05
N ALA A 652 -18.40 12.29 17.31
CA ALA A 652 -18.17 12.01 15.90
C ALA A 652 -19.37 12.27 14.99
N GLU A 653 -19.05 12.54 13.73
CA GLU A 653 -20.00 12.78 12.66
C GLU A 653 -19.75 11.78 11.51
N ASP A 654 -20.75 10.95 11.14
CA ASP A 654 -20.47 9.77 10.30
C ASP A 654 -21.45 9.54 9.13
N VAL A 655 -22.61 10.19 9.14
CA VAL A 655 -23.69 9.93 8.16
C VAL A 655 -23.85 11.05 7.11
N TRP A 656 -24.80 11.97 7.32
CA TRP A 656 -25.04 13.14 6.48
C TRP A 656 -24.62 14.42 7.20
N LEU A 657 -24.53 15.53 6.47
CA LEU A 657 -24.14 16.82 7.04
C LEU A 657 -25.32 17.52 7.69
N ASN A 658 -25.13 17.94 8.94
CA ASN A 658 -25.90 19.03 9.54
C ASN A 658 -25.11 19.76 10.62
N ASP A 659 -25.44 21.03 10.83
CA ASP A 659 -24.77 21.84 11.84
C ASP A 659 -25.20 21.50 13.28
N ALA A 660 -26.26 20.71 13.48
CA ALA A 660 -26.75 20.35 14.83
C ALA A 660 -25.71 19.56 15.63
N ALA A 661 -24.94 18.69 14.97
CA ALA A 661 -23.85 17.95 15.57
C ALA A 661 -22.75 18.88 16.12
N ILE A 662 -22.25 19.80 15.27
CA ILE A 662 -21.24 20.80 15.66
C ILE A 662 -21.79 21.74 16.75
N ASN A 663 -23.05 22.16 16.63
CA ASN A 663 -23.69 23.01 17.63
C ASN A 663 -23.75 22.33 19.00
N ALA A 664 -24.12 21.05 19.06
CA ALA A 664 -24.12 20.26 20.29
C ALA A 664 -22.73 20.19 20.93
N TRP A 665 -21.69 19.97 20.12
CA TRP A 665 -20.30 19.96 20.58
C TRP A 665 -19.85 21.34 21.08
N TYR A 666 -20.13 22.42 20.35
CA TYR A 666 -19.83 23.79 20.78
C TYR A 666 -20.47 24.15 22.12
N ARG A 667 -21.70 23.69 22.40
CA ARG A 667 -22.34 23.89 23.70
C ARG A 667 -21.55 23.24 24.84
N LEU A 668 -21.00 22.04 24.63
CA LEU A 668 -20.13 21.36 25.61
C LEU A 668 -18.82 22.12 25.80
N LEU A 669 -18.19 22.56 24.71
CA LEU A 669 -16.97 23.38 24.78
C LEU A 669 -17.22 24.70 25.53
N ASN A 670 -18.38 25.34 25.32
CA ASN A 670 -18.80 26.55 26.05
C ASN A 670 -19.00 26.30 27.55
N CYS A 671 -19.38 25.09 27.94
CA CYS A 671 -19.44 24.64 29.33
C CYS A 671 -18.04 24.31 29.91
N GLY A 672 -17.02 24.19 29.06
CA GLY A 672 -15.64 23.93 29.43
C GLY A 672 -15.24 22.47 29.47
N PHE A 673 -16.04 21.58 28.86
CA PHE A 673 -15.61 20.22 28.58
C PHE A 673 -14.60 20.23 27.42
N ARG A 674 -13.63 19.33 27.47
CA ARG A 674 -12.62 19.16 26.42
C ARG A 674 -12.83 17.81 25.76
N LEU A 675 -13.46 17.85 24.59
CA LEU A 675 -13.79 16.67 23.80
C LEU A 675 -13.17 16.83 22.41
N GLY A 676 -12.57 15.76 21.90
CA GLY A 676 -12.17 15.68 20.50
C GLY A 676 -13.36 15.76 19.57
N TRP A 677 -13.08 16.10 18.31
CA TRP A 677 -14.02 16.02 17.20
C TRP A 677 -13.45 15.10 16.14
N ALA A 678 -14.25 14.12 15.72
CA ALA A 678 -13.84 13.11 14.75
C ALA A 678 -14.96 12.91 13.71
N ALA A 679 -14.62 12.22 12.63
CA ALA A 679 -15.52 11.83 11.57
C ALA A 679 -15.09 10.48 11.00
N GLY A 680 -16.06 9.65 10.65
CA GLY A 680 -15.87 8.38 9.96
C GLY A 680 -16.92 8.17 8.87
N THR A 681 -16.74 7.19 8.01
CA THR A 681 -17.67 6.99 6.87
C THR A 681 -18.92 6.20 7.25
N ASP A 682 -18.90 5.48 8.39
CA ASP A 682 -19.92 4.47 8.74
C ASP A 682 -20.13 3.49 7.58
N PHE A 683 -19.02 3.05 7.00
CA PHE A 683 -19.07 2.22 5.81
C PHE A 683 -19.48 0.79 6.16
N PRO A 684 -20.29 0.08 5.36
CA PRO A 684 -21.01 0.54 4.17
C PRO A 684 -22.42 1.08 4.46
N CYS A 685 -22.79 1.25 5.73
CA CYS A 685 -24.13 1.66 6.17
C CYS A 685 -24.58 3.02 5.59
N ASN A 686 -23.63 3.89 5.25
CA ASN A 686 -23.90 5.19 4.62
C ASN A 686 -23.63 5.18 3.09
N ASP A 687 -24.55 4.60 2.33
CA ASP A 687 -24.52 4.54 0.85
C ASP A 687 -23.28 3.87 0.24
N SER A 688 -22.56 3.02 0.99
CA SER A 688 -21.29 2.41 0.57
C SER A 688 -20.26 3.41 0.02
N ARG A 689 -20.23 4.63 0.56
CA ARG A 689 -19.26 5.67 0.15
C ARG A 689 -17.83 5.18 0.38
N PRO A 690 -16.85 5.52 -0.48
CA PRO A 690 -15.46 5.11 -0.27
C PRO A 690 -14.94 5.49 1.11
N PHE A 691 -14.05 4.67 1.70
CA PHE A 691 -13.45 4.94 3.01
C PHE A 691 -12.86 6.35 3.04
N GLY A 692 -13.05 7.05 4.14
CA GLY A 692 -12.55 8.41 4.30
C GLY A 692 -13.28 9.46 3.47
N SER A 693 -14.48 9.18 2.94
CA SER A 693 -15.33 10.24 2.38
C SER A 693 -15.69 11.27 3.44
N LEU A 694 -15.84 10.81 4.69
CA LEU A 694 -15.69 11.59 5.91
C LEU A 694 -14.44 11.06 6.62
N LEU A 695 -13.49 11.94 6.97
CA LEU A 695 -12.26 11.50 7.59
C LEU A 695 -11.78 12.45 8.69
N THR A 696 -10.93 11.92 9.55
CA THR A 696 -10.25 12.62 10.64
C THR A 696 -8.75 12.70 10.36
N TYR A 697 -8.21 13.90 10.19
CA TYR A 697 -6.78 14.14 10.29
C TYR A 697 -6.37 14.26 11.76
N VAL A 698 -5.28 13.59 12.14
CA VAL A 698 -4.72 13.67 13.49
C VAL A 698 -3.25 14.08 13.46
N GLN A 699 -2.88 15.06 14.28
CA GLN A 699 -1.50 15.50 14.42
C GLN A 699 -0.72 14.65 15.44
N LEU A 700 0.40 14.08 15.02
CA LEU A 700 1.32 13.33 15.89
C LEU A 700 2.60 14.10 16.24
N LYS A 701 2.83 15.27 15.64
CA LYS A 701 4.06 16.05 15.79
C LYS A 701 5.26 15.18 15.43
N ASP A 702 6.26 15.08 16.31
CA ASP A 702 7.47 14.29 16.09
C ASP A 702 7.32 12.80 16.52
N GLN A 703 6.11 12.35 16.86
CA GLN A 703 5.86 10.97 17.27
C GLN A 703 5.67 10.04 16.07
N PRO A 704 6.12 8.78 16.16
CA PRO A 704 5.88 7.81 15.09
C PRO A 704 4.38 7.53 14.93
N MET A 705 3.96 7.27 13.70
CA MET A 705 2.60 6.84 13.40
C MET A 705 2.36 5.44 13.96
N THR A 706 1.47 5.34 14.95
CA THR A 706 0.91 4.09 15.47
C THR A 706 -0.57 4.29 15.77
N TYR A 707 -1.36 3.21 15.77
CA TYR A 707 -2.79 3.30 16.08
C TYR A 707 -3.04 4.01 17.41
N ARG A 708 -2.34 3.58 18.47
CA ARG A 708 -2.44 4.15 19.82
C ARG A 708 -2.19 5.66 19.85
N LYS A 709 -1.15 6.14 19.13
CA LYS A 709 -0.84 7.58 19.07
C LYS A 709 -1.88 8.36 18.29
N TRP A 710 -2.42 7.77 17.23
CA TRP A 710 -3.49 8.36 16.46
C TRP A 710 -4.77 8.56 17.30
N ILE A 711 -5.25 7.53 18.02
CA ILE A 711 -6.43 7.69 18.88
C ILE A 711 -6.16 8.59 20.10
N GLU A 712 -4.94 8.61 20.67
CA GLU A 712 -4.56 9.60 21.68
C GLU A 712 -4.65 11.04 21.13
N GLY A 713 -4.30 11.25 19.86
CA GLY A 713 -4.45 12.55 19.20
C GLY A 713 -5.91 12.99 19.09
N ILE A 714 -6.83 12.07 18.79
CA ILE A 714 -8.29 12.32 18.80
C ILE A 714 -8.74 12.77 20.19
N LYS A 715 -8.43 11.97 21.22
CA LYS A 715 -8.74 12.30 22.63
C LYS A 715 -8.21 13.66 23.07
N ASN A 716 -7.03 14.03 22.59
CA ASN A 716 -6.40 15.31 22.90
C ASN A 716 -6.88 16.48 22.03
N GLY A 717 -7.83 16.27 21.11
CA GLY A 717 -8.35 17.30 20.22
C GLY A 717 -7.31 17.81 19.21
N ARG A 718 -6.34 16.99 18.83
CA ARG A 718 -5.35 17.31 17.79
C ARG A 718 -5.89 16.95 16.40
N THR A 719 -7.13 17.36 16.12
CA THR A 719 -7.87 16.90 14.94
C THR A 719 -8.29 18.03 14.00
N VAL A 720 -8.39 17.68 12.73
CA VAL A 720 -9.17 18.40 11.71
C VAL A 720 -10.02 17.35 11.03
N VAL A 721 -11.32 17.56 10.93
CA VAL A 721 -12.21 16.66 10.18
C VAL A 721 -12.56 17.29 8.84
N THR A 722 -12.81 16.45 7.85
CA THR A 722 -13.34 16.85 6.55
C THR A 722 -14.41 15.87 6.09
N THR A 723 -15.38 16.38 5.33
CA THR A 723 -16.56 15.64 4.89
C THR A 723 -16.62 15.48 3.37
N ASN A 724 -15.51 15.76 2.69
CA ASN A 724 -15.40 15.70 1.23
C ASN A 724 -14.15 14.96 0.76
N GLY A 725 -13.69 14.00 1.56
CA GLY A 725 -12.51 13.19 1.27
C GLY A 725 -11.19 13.89 1.61
N HIS A 726 -10.09 13.26 1.20
CA HIS A 726 -8.71 13.72 1.42
C HIS A 726 -8.31 14.88 0.49
N VAL A 727 -9.10 15.97 0.52
CA VAL A 727 -9.07 16.99 -0.53
C VAL A 727 -8.80 18.41 -0.03
N GLU A 728 -9.09 18.69 1.24
CA GLU A 728 -8.81 19.97 1.86
C GLU A 728 -8.33 19.81 3.30
N PHE A 729 -7.69 20.86 3.82
CA PHE A 729 -7.18 20.94 5.18
C PHE A 729 -7.27 22.39 5.67
N LEU A 730 -7.52 22.55 6.97
CA LEU A 730 -7.51 23.84 7.66
C LEU A 730 -6.35 23.88 8.66
N ASP A 731 -5.32 24.68 8.36
CA ASP A 731 -4.23 24.91 9.31
C ASP A 731 -4.55 26.13 10.19
N LEU A 732 -5.09 25.86 11.39
CA LEU A 732 -5.34 26.88 12.41
C LEU A 732 -4.09 27.05 13.28
N LYS A 733 -3.57 28.29 13.36
CA LYS A 733 -2.50 28.68 14.28
C LYS A 733 -2.92 29.88 15.13
N ILE A 734 -2.57 29.84 16.42
CA ILE A 734 -2.67 30.98 17.33
C ILE A 734 -1.27 31.42 17.76
N ASN A 735 -0.99 32.70 17.56
CA ASN A 735 0.32 33.33 17.71
C ASN A 735 1.41 32.57 16.92
N GLY A 736 1.07 32.09 15.71
CA GLY A 736 1.96 31.39 14.79
C GLY A 736 2.41 29.98 15.20
N VAL A 737 2.10 29.49 16.41
CA VAL A 737 2.67 28.22 16.90
C VAL A 737 1.68 27.23 17.52
N ASN A 738 0.55 27.68 18.06
CA ASN A 738 -0.38 26.78 18.78
C ASN A 738 -1.49 26.32 17.83
N GLY A 739 -1.67 25.00 17.71
CA GLY A 739 -2.70 24.39 16.86
C GLY A 739 -3.80 23.69 17.65
N PRO A 740 -4.72 22.98 16.96
CA PRO A 740 -5.77 22.19 17.59
C PRO A 740 -5.25 21.31 18.75
N GLY A 741 -5.95 21.33 19.87
CA GLY A 741 -5.63 20.58 21.08
C GLY A 741 -4.61 21.23 22.01
N ASP A 742 -3.89 22.27 21.57
CA ASP A 742 -2.96 23.01 22.43
C ASP A 742 -3.69 23.97 23.39
N GLU A 743 -3.02 24.34 24.49
CA GLU A 743 -3.52 25.29 25.49
C GLU A 743 -2.56 26.46 25.71
N ILE A 744 -3.08 27.68 25.57
CA ILE A 744 -2.37 28.92 25.86
C ILE A 744 -2.80 29.45 27.23
N LYS A 745 -1.85 29.55 28.17
CA LYS A 745 -2.10 30.10 29.50
C LYS A 745 -1.80 31.60 29.56
N LEU A 746 -2.81 32.42 29.83
CA LEU A 746 -2.69 33.87 29.95
C LEU A 746 -2.84 34.32 31.41
N LYS A 747 -1.93 35.19 31.87
CA LYS A 747 -2.01 35.82 33.21
C LYS A 747 -3.03 36.96 33.29
N GLY A 748 -3.37 37.54 32.14
CA GLY A 748 -4.25 38.71 32.03
C GLY A 748 -4.82 38.82 30.62
N LYS A 749 -5.76 39.76 30.44
CA LYS A 749 -6.42 39.99 29.14
C LYS A 749 -5.37 40.34 28.09
N LYS A 750 -5.40 39.68 26.93
CA LYS A 750 -4.40 39.86 25.86
C LYS A 750 -5.05 39.69 24.50
N THR A 751 -4.54 40.42 23.50
CA THR A 751 -4.87 40.17 22.10
C THR A 751 -4.00 39.02 21.58
N VAL A 752 -4.62 38.05 20.92
CA VAL A 752 -3.93 36.99 20.18
C VAL A 752 -4.09 37.22 18.68
N GLU A 753 -3.10 36.78 17.93
CA GLU A 753 -3.16 36.67 16.48
C GLU A 753 -3.64 35.25 16.12
N ILE A 754 -4.58 35.16 15.19
CA ILE A 754 -5.20 33.91 14.75
C ILE A 754 -5.07 33.87 13.24
N ASP A 755 -4.44 32.82 12.75
CA ASP A 755 -4.19 32.56 11.34
C ASP A 755 -4.87 31.25 10.97
N VAL A 756 -5.56 31.25 9.83
CA VAL A 756 -6.13 30.04 9.23
C VAL A 756 -5.78 30.00 7.76
N ASP A 757 -5.10 28.95 7.35
CA ASP A 757 -4.90 28.63 5.94
C ASP A 757 -5.85 27.51 5.52
N TRP A 758 -6.67 27.80 4.50
CA TRP A 758 -7.46 26.80 3.81
C TRP A 758 -6.70 26.30 2.59
N ILE A 759 -6.21 25.07 2.71
CA ILE A 759 -5.41 24.38 1.70
C ILE A 759 -6.31 23.38 0.98
N SER A 760 -6.25 23.34 -0.35
CA SER A 760 -6.97 22.34 -1.13
C SER A 760 -6.14 21.84 -2.30
N VAL A 761 -6.35 20.56 -2.65
CA VAL A 761 -5.70 19.90 -3.79
C VAL A 761 -6.60 19.88 -5.03
N LYS A 762 -7.78 20.50 -4.96
CA LYS A 762 -8.63 20.87 -6.10
C LYS A 762 -9.16 22.29 -5.93
N THR A 763 -9.81 22.83 -6.96
CA THR A 763 -10.46 24.14 -6.83
C THR A 763 -11.74 23.98 -6.01
N LEU A 764 -11.83 24.69 -4.89
CA LEU A 764 -13.00 24.73 -4.02
C LEU A 764 -13.36 26.18 -3.70
N THR A 765 -14.66 26.48 -3.68
CA THR A 765 -15.18 27.83 -3.35
C THR A 765 -16.05 27.76 -2.11
N GLY A 766 -15.96 28.79 -1.27
CA GLY A 766 -16.71 28.87 -0.03
C GLY A 766 -16.15 29.95 0.88
N ARG A 767 -16.27 29.75 2.19
CA ARG A 767 -15.72 30.67 3.18
C ARG A 767 -15.08 29.96 4.35
N ILE A 768 -14.07 30.60 4.91
CA ILE A 768 -13.46 30.24 6.19
C ILE A 768 -14.14 31.07 7.27
N GLU A 769 -14.49 30.45 8.40
CA GLU A 769 -14.96 31.13 9.60
C GLU A 769 -14.05 30.78 10.78
N ILE A 770 -13.65 31.79 11.56
CA ILE A 770 -12.96 31.63 12.85
C ILE A 770 -14.00 31.79 13.95
N ILE A 771 -14.11 30.79 14.80
CA ILE A 771 -15.09 30.69 15.89
C ILE A 771 -14.36 30.85 17.22
N CYS A 772 -14.88 31.70 18.09
CA CYS A 772 -14.45 31.80 19.48
C CYS A 772 -15.68 31.66 20.37
N ASN A 773 -15.69 30.66 21.25
CA ASN A 773 -16.79 30.43 22.19
C ASN A 773 -18.18 30.35 21.50
N GLY A 774 -18.25 29.63 20.39
CA GLY A 774 -19.47 29.42 19.60
C GLY A 774 -19.91 30.60 18.73
N LYS A 775 -19.10 31.67 18.65
CA LYS A 775 -19.41 32.85 17.83
C LYS A 775 -18.36 33.04 16.74
N VAL A 776 -18.81 33.30 15.51
CA VAL A 776 -17.93 33.68 14.40
C VAL A 776 -17.34 35.07 14.67
N ILE A 777 -16.03 35.16 14.79
CA ILE A 777 -15.28 36.40 15.08
C ILE A 777 -14.56 36.96 13.85
N ALA A 778 -14.35 36.15 12.83
CA ALA A 778 -13.84 36.57 11.52
C ALA A 778 -14.33 35.59 10.45
N LYS A 779 -14.47 36.08 9.22
CA LYS A 779 -14.81 35.26 8.06
C LYS A 779 -14.22 35.82 6.78
N LEU A 780 -13.96 34.95 5.81
CA LEU A 780 -13.44 35.31 4.50
C LEU A 780 -14.03 34.38 3.43
N GLU A 781 -14.73 34.94 2.45
CA GLU A 781 -15.10 34.25 1.22
C GLU A 781 -13.85 34.07 0.36
N GLY A 782 -13.70 32.92 -0.29
CA GLY A 782 -12.52 32.62 -1.09
C GLY A 782 -12.71 31.45 -2.03
N THR A 783 -11.71 31.25 -2.88
CA THR A 783 -11.59 30.06 -3.72
C THR A 783 -10.17 29.54 -3.56
N ALA A 784 -10.02 28.44 -2.83
CA ALA A 784 -8.75 27.75 -2.70
C ALA A 784 -8.48 26.94 -3.97
N ARG A 785 -7.23 26.92 -4.42
CA ARG A 785 -6.76 26.08 -5.53
C ARG A 785 -5.49 25.35 -5.09
N PRO A 786 -5.06 24.31 -5.81
CA PRO A 786 -3.76 23.70 -5.58
C PRO A 786 -2.68 24.79 -5.54
N GLU A 787 -1.89 24.82 -4.46
CA GLU A 787 -0.80 25.79 -4.22
C GLU A 787 -1.24 27.26 -4.03
N GLU A 788 -2.54 27.55 -4.07
CA GLU A 788 -3.11 28.87 -3.78
C GLU A 788 -4.10 28.76 -2.60
N PRO A 789 -3.59 28.67 -1.35
CA PRO A 789 -4.46 28.63 -0.19
C PRO A 789 -5.20 29.95 0.01
N VAL A 790 -6.36 29.88 0.68
CA VAL A 790 -7.04 31.08 1.16
C VAL A 790 -6.64 31.29 2.61
N SER A 791 -5.97 32.42 2.89
CA SER A 791 -5.48 32.76 4.22
C SER A 791 -6.37 33.80 4.90
N LEU A 792 -6.78 33.54 6.14
CA LEU A 792 -7.50 34.50 6.99
C LEU A 792 -6.71 34.74 8.27
N THR A 793 -6.19 35.97 8.43
CA THR A 793 -5.57 36.44 9.66
C THR A 793 -6.48 37.44 10.38
N THR A 794 -6.63 37.29 11.69
CA THR A 794 -7.33 38.25 12.54
C THR A 794 -6.67 38.42 13.90
N ARG A 795 -6.95 39.54 14.56
CA ARG A 795 -6.50 39.82 15.94
C ARG A 795 -7.71 39.92 16.85
N PHE A 796 -7.75 39.08 17.89
CA PHE A 796 -8.89 39.00 18.79
C PHE A 796 -8.47 39.18 20.24
N LYS A 797 -9.25 39.97 20.99
CA LYS A 797 -8.98 40.23 22.41
C LYS A 797 -9.61 39.13 23.27
N ILE A 798 -8.76 38.44 24.03
CA ILE A 798 -9.19 37.45 25.02
C ILE A 798 -9.38 38.14 26.37
N ASP A 799 -10.63 38.18 26.84
CA ASP A 799 -11.02 38.78 28.12
C ASP A 799 -11.59 37.78 29.14
N GLN A 800 -11.82 36.54 28.70
CA GLN A 800 -12.20 35.38 29.49
C GLN A 800 -11.48 34.13 28.98
N SER A 801 -11.60 33.00 29.68
CA SER A 801 -11.10 31.73 29.15
C SER A 801 -11.97 31.29 27.98
N SER A 802 -11.32 30.90 26.90
CA SER A 802 -11.99 30.66 25.62
C SER A 802 -11.46 29.41 24.93
N TRP A 803 -12.21 28.93 23.95
CA TRP A 803 -11.72 28.04 22.90
C TRP A 803 -11.87 28.74 21.55
N ILE A 804 -10.96 28.46 20.63
CA ILE A 804 -10.96 29.00 19.28
C ILE A 804 -10.82 27.85 18.30
N SER A 805 -11.63 27.87 17.25
CA SER A 805 -11.64 26.85 16.19
C SER A 805 -11.87 27.52 14.83
N ALA A 806 -11.59 26.81 13.74
CA ALA A 806 -11.88 27.23 12.38
C ALA A 806 -12.75 26.21 11.65
N ARG A 807 -13.55 26.69 10.69
CA ARG A 807 -14.32 25.83 9.80
C ARG A 807 -14.41 26.37 8.38
N ARG A 808 -14.51 25.47 7.40
CA ARG A 808 -14.79 25.78 6.00
C ARG A 808 -16.26 25.51 5.74
N MET A 809 -16.94 26.47 5.13
CA MET A 809 -18.35 26.41 4.78
C MET A 809 -18.54 26.58 3.27
N ASP A 810 -19.58 25.97 2.71
CA ASP A 810 -20.12 26.30 1.40
C ASP A 810 -21.65 26.34 1.41
N GLU A 811 -22.27 26.20 0.24
CA GLU A 811 -23.72 26.21 0.06
C GLU A 811 -24.43 24.99 0.68
N THR A 812 -23.70 23.91 0.94
CA THR A 812 -24.24 22.66 1.50
C THR A 812 -24.05 22.53 3.01
N GLY A 813 -23.21 23.38 3.62
CA GLY A 813 -22.95 23.37 5.06
C GLY A 813 -21.48 23.52 5.39
N HIS A 814 -21.08 23.09 6.59
CA HIS A 814 -19.67 22.93 6.91
C HIS A 814 -19.08 21.75 6.11
N GLN A 815 -17.82 21.85 5.76
CA GLN A 815 -17.08 20.83 4.99
C GLN A 815 -15.82 20.38 5.69
N SER A 816 -15.21 21.26 6.49
CA SER A 816 -14.10 20.92 7.36
C SER A 816 -14.17 21.72 8.64
N GLN A 817 -13.70 21.12 9.74
CA GLN A 817 -13.80 21.66 11.08
C GLN A 817 -12.56 21.29 11.89
N THR A 818 -11.87 22.27 12.47
CA THR A 818 -10.74 21.99 13.36
C THR A 818 -11.24 21.72 14.77
N SER A 819 -10.55 20.86 15.52
CA SER A 819 -10.64 20.88 16.98
C SER A 819 -10.16 22.24 17.54
N PRO A 820 -10.57 22.62 18.77
CA PRO A 820 -10.23 23.92 19.32
C PRO A 820 -8.79 24.01 19.83
N VAL A 821 -8.23 25.22 19.75
CA VAL A 821 -7.13 25.68 20.60
C VAL A 821 -7.75 26.30 21.85
N TYR A 822 -7.29 25.91 23.03
CA TYR A 822 -7.79 26.44 24.30
C TYR A 822 -6.96 27.62 24.79
N ILE A 823 -7.62 28.60 25.41
CA ILE A 823 -6.96 29.72 26.07
C ILE A 823 -7.50 29.84 27.50
N SER A 824 -6.67 29.52 28.49
CA SER A 824 -7.03 29.67 29.91
C SER A 824 -6.55 31.01 30.46
N LEU A 825 -7.46 31.73 31.09
CA LEU A 825 -7.18 33.02 31.71
C LEU A 825 -7.09 32.83 33.22
N LYS A 826 -5.89 33.00 33.78
CA LYS A 826 -5.59 32.72 35.20
C LYS A 826 -5.99 31.29 35.62
N ASP A 827 -5.70 30.32 34.75
CA ASP A 827 -6.03 28.90 34.93
C ASP A 827 -7.54 28.63 35.15
N ALA A 828 -8.42 29.60 34.85
CA ALA A 828 -9.85 29.38 34.95
C ALA A 828 -10.36 28.51 33.79
N PRO A 829 -11.40 27.68 34.02
CA PRO A 829 -12.00 26.91 32.95
C PRO A 829 -12.86 27.81 32.05
N VAL A 830 -13.09 27.35 30.82
CA VAL A 830 -14.05 27.97 29.90
C VAL A 830 -15.45 27.90 30.52
N ARG A 831 -16.13 29.06 30.53
CA ARG A 831 -17.48 29.27 31.05
C ARG A 831 -18.18 30.30 30.18
N ALA A 832 -18.21 30.01 28.89
CA ALA A 832 -18.53 31.00 27.87
C ALA A 832 -20.02 31.33 27.78
N SER A 833 -20.88 30.37 28.10
CA SER A 833 -22.32 30.48 27.94
C SER A 833 -23.08 29.85 29.11
N ALA A 834 -23.77 30.68 29.89
CA ALA A 834 -24.72 30.18 30.89
C ALA A 834 -25.97 29.58 30.24
N GLU A 835 -26.30 30.01 29.02
CA GLU A 835 -27.44 29.50 28.25
C GLU A 835 -27.21 28.06 27.81
N ASP A 836 -26.02 27.73 27.31
CA ASP A 836 -25.68 26.37 26.88
C ASP A 836 -25.64 25.40 28.07
N ALA A 837 -25.12 25.83 29.21
CA ALA A 837 -25.20 25.03 30.44
C ALA A 837 -26.65 24.78 30.86
N ARG A 838 -27.52 25.80 30.80
CA ARG A 838 -28.96 25.65 31.08
C ARG A 838 -29.69 24.80 30.03
N TYR A 839 -29.22 24.78 28.79
CA TYR A 839 -29.74 23.88 27.76
C TYR A 839 -29.54 22.43 28.19
N PHE A 840 -28.36 22.06 28.67
CA PHE A 840 -28.09 20.72 29.18
C PHE A 840 -28.81 20.39 30.48
N VAL A 841 -29.04 21.38 31.37
CA VAL A 841 -29.94 21.18 32.52
C VAL A 841 -31.34 20.79 32.04
N LYS A 842 -31.92 21.52 31.08
CA LYS A 842 -33.24 21.21 30.52
C LYS A 842 -33.28 19.86 29.80
N TRP A 843 -32.20 19.52 29.07
CA TRP A 843 -32.06 18.22 28.42
C TRP A 843 -32.12 17.08 29.44
N ILE A 844 -31.32 17.17 30.50
CA ILE A 844 -31.29 16.13 31.54
C ILE A 844 -32.59 16.11 32.35
N ASP A 845 -33.21 17.26 32.60
CA ASP A 845 -34.55 17.35 33.19
C ASP A 845 -35.59 16.60 32.33
N ASN A 846 -35.52 16.74 31.01
CA ASN A 846 -36.39 16.00 30.09
C ASN A 846 -36.20 14.48 30.22
N ILE A 847 -34.94 14.02 30.26
CA ILE A 847 -34.64 12.60 30.44
C ILE A 847 -35.17 12.12 31.80
N LEU A 848 -34.87 12.83 32.89
CA LEU A 848 -35.28 12.47 34.25
C LEU A 848 -36.80 12.35 34.39
N VAL A 849 -37.57 13.25 33.77
CA VAL A 849 -39.04 13.18 33.73
C VAL A 849 -39.50 11.92 32.99
N ASN A 850 -38.91 11.59 31.84
CA ASN A 850 -39.34 10.47 31.03
C ASN A 850 -38.93 9.10 31.58
N ILE A 851 -37.82 9.00 32.33
CA ILE A 851 -37.37 7.74 32.97
C ILE A 851 -37.92 7.55 34.39
N ALA A 852 -38.64 8.52 34.95
CA ALA A 852 -39.29 8.40 36.24
C ALA A 852 -40.37 7.29 36.22
N PRO A 853 -40.75 6.71 37.38
CA PRO A 853 -41.83 5.73 37.45
C PRO A 853 -43.11 6.22 36.77
N GLY A 854 -43.57 5.51 35.73
CA GLY A 854 -44.74 5.87 34.92
C GLY A 854 -44.47 6.82 33.74
N GLY A 855 -43.23 7.26 33.55
CA GLY A 855 -42.78 8.01 32.37
C GLY A 855 -42.64 7.12 31.13
N LEU A 856 -42.61 7.72 29.94
CA LEU A 856 -42.62 7.00 28.66
C LEU A 856 -41.36 6.16 28.42
N TRP A 857 -40.24 6.51 29.05
CA TRP A 857 -38.93 5.87 28.85
C TRP A 857 -38.51 4.99 30.04
N SER A 858 -39.34 4.89 31.09
CA SER A 858 -39.02 4.06 32.26
C SER A 858 -38.86 2.58 31.92
N GLN A 859 -39.47 2.13 30.81
CA GLN A 859 -39.37 0.75 30.31
C GLN A 859 -37.96 0.36 29.83
N TYR A 860 -37.08 1.32 29.54
CA TYR A 860 -35.72 1.06 29.05
C TYR A 860 -34.70 0.82 30.17
N PHE A 861 -35.10 0.96 31.44
CA PHE A 861 -34.24 0.79 32.62
C PHE A 861 -34.93 -0.13 33.64
N THR A 862 -34.80 -1.44 33.45
CA THR A 862 -35.48 -2.45 34.28
C THR A 862 -34.64 -2.95 35.45
N ARG A 863 -33.31 -2.84 35.38
CA ARG A 863 -32.39 -3.44 36.37
C ARG A 863 -31.98 -2.50 37.51
N ASP A 864 -31.63 -1.26 37.20
CA ASP A 864 -31.15 -0.30 38.22
C ASP A 864 -31.55 1.17 37.93
N PRO A 865 -32.87 1.46 37.83
CA PRO A 865 -33.35 2.80 37.47
C PRO A 865 -33.04 3.89 38.52
N ASP A 866 -32.76 3.52 39.78
CA ASP A 866 -32.39 4.49 40.82
C ASP A 866 -30.94 4.96 40.68
N THR A 867 -30.01 4.06 40.36
CA THR A 867 -28.60 4.44 40.11
C THR A 867 -28.48 5.31 38.87
N VAL A 868 -29.19 4.94 37.78
CA VAL A 868 -29.22 5.74 36.54
C VAL A 868 -29.77 7.14 36.80
N ARG A 869 -30.94 7.25 37.45
CA ARG A 869 -31.51 8.56 37.81
C ARG A 869 -30.58 9.40 38.68
N LYS A 870 -29.88 8.79 39.67
CA LYS A 870 -28.89 9.50 40.49
C LYS A 870 -27.69 9.97 39.67
N ARG A 871 -27.23 9.19 38.70
CA ARG A 871 -26.16 9.59 37.76
C ARG A 871 -26.59 10.81 36.97
N TYR A 872 -27.78 10.79 36.38
CA TYR A 872 -28.31 11.89 35.57
C TYR A 872 -28.51 13.16 36.42
N GLN A 873 -29.07 13.03 37.63
CA GLN A 873 -29.19 14.16 38.57
C GLN A 873 -27.83 14.79 38.89
N ARG A 874 -26.79 13.98 39.11
CA ARG A 874 -25.44 14.51 39.36
C ARG A 874 -24.85 15.23 38.14
N ALA A 875 -25.07 14.72 36.92
CA ALA A 875 -24.68 15.42 35.70
C ALA A 875 -25.41 16.77 35.57
N ARG A 876 -26.72 16.79 35.83
CA ARG A 876 -27.54 18.01 35.87
C ARG A 876 -26.97 19.05 36.85
N ASP A 877 -26.60 18.62 38.06
CA ASP A 877 -26.03 19.51 39.09
C ASP A 877 -24.67 20.11 38.65
N ILE A 878 -23.87 19.36 37.87
CA ILE A 878 -22.63 19.89 37.27
C ILE A 878 -22.95 21.03 36.30
N TYR A 879 -23.91 20.84 35.38
CA TYR A 879 -24.32 21.89 34.45
C TYR A 879 -24.96 23.10 35.15
N GLU A 880 -25.76 22.89 36.20
CA GLU A 880 -26.33 23.98 37.01
C GLU A 880 -25.22 24.83 37.67
N LYS A 881 -24.20 24.17 38.21
CA LYS A 881 -23.01 24.83 38.75
C LYS A 881 -22.26 25.61 37.67
N ILE A 882 -22.04 25.02 36.49
CA ILE A 882 -21.41 25.69 35.35
C ILE A 882 -22.22 26.92 34.93
N ALA A 883 -23.55 26.83 34.86
CA ALA A 883 -24.43 27.95 34.51
C ALA A 883 -24.27 29.11 35.51
N THR A 884 -24.20 28.80 36.81
CA THR A 884 -23.96 29.78 37.87
C THR A 884 -22.58 30.42 37.78
N GLU A 885 -21.53 29.63 37.47
CA GLU A 885 -20.16 30.12 37.28
C GLU A 885 -20.05 31.05 36.06
N SER A 886 -20.73 30.72 34.96
CA SER A 886 -20.77 31.53 33.74
C SER A 886 -21.42 32.90 33.98
N LEU A 887 -22.50 32.98 34.77
CA LEU A 887 -23.16 34.25 35.11
C LEU A 887 -22.32 35.18 35.98
N LYS A 888 -21.39 34.66 36.79
CA LYS A 888 -20.51 35.48 37.65
C LYS A 888 -19.36 36.12 36.87
N LYS A 889 -19.08 35.66 35.65
CA LYS A 889 -17.98 36.16 34.79
C LYS A 889 -18.45 37.14 33.71
N GLN A 890 -19.74 37.09 33.33
CA GLN A 890 -20.42 38.10 32.51
C GLN A 890 -20.67 39.35 33.34
#